data_AF-G4T5M7-F1
#
_entry.id   AF-G4T5M7-F1
#
_cell.length_a   1.000
_cell.length_b   1.000
_cell.length_c   1.000
_cell.angle_alpha   90.00
_cell.angle_beta   90.00
_cell.angle_gamma   90.00
#
_symmetry.space_group_name_H-M   'P 1'
#
loop_
_entity.id
_entity.type
_entity.pdbx_description
1 polymer ?
#
loop_
_entity_poly.entity_id
_entity_poly.type
_entity_poly.pdbx_seq_one_letter_code
_entity_poly.pdbx_strand_id
1 'polypeptide(L)'
;MDEQDHVPHAIKRRRSPLGGNMHCTKTGHFRKDLLTEYAQRWINLTLPLLSKTEPHAIWKASIDLLVFIFVNTTHLAEFRRQVSTPTVPKLTTALLELLSKADDSLKVMIMNAISSLIQWFPTLHRALGSTILAAVTPHLAGNMDGPSLSIVDSAAHLLAVMHRLDGKVGAPIAWRTTLDATLAEAWHCLEHITGKAVQRAPVKKPFTLPSLPEDPLVAVCIAYKRLSNMVKVMEAMLSANPARAVLVPVAELARLCIHLLHSIGPNTSQTRDLILMQLERQISPELVSLGAKLAATLASSLRHNLIPHATSILTSFAFHLEQDPSPATLNMLLSNLVVVLDHTATHSTLLPARLFRAIVPRLSPLLPKKQAIESINSSLTKGSVNGEPGSSRKNKKGRQYEGEELLGPLDNSNELEDPERATTVLLCVDVLERVFREPYLSASLHSLGSRLIIALQLHLTTHPLANPPIGGSLAFSTQLQAKLVQIQGHLLLGVAGHAPRGTNHFVSTLSICDPESLVAKTSKLSLDALDSILHPRMPPAVRPLPKAESLMLFRLEEGKEEREERERLSLDHGFGMDVEIPTEPILTAPATVVTAVDIEGPQQQQMEVVVESNVGGERAIPRVEKTGPSMDQLAMPTTGTSNLPQVTEPQSQASFGFITKPPELESVVPALPAFHQQSGPQMASSALVPARENRPSHAGDISDEDLPSINMESDSDSE
;
A
#
# COMPACT_ATOMS: atom_id res chain seq x y z
N MET A 1 21.41 -14.88 83.04
CA MET A 1 21.98 -15.83 82.06
C MET A 1 20.80 -16.57 81.48
N ASP A 2 20.18 -15.98 80.47
CA ASP A 2 19.14 -16.59 79.63
C ASP A 2 19.50 -16.17 78.21
N GLU A 3 20.04 -17.12 77.45
CA GLU A 3 20.53 -16.92 76.08
C GLU A 3 19.48 -17.53 75.14
N GLN A 4 18.66 -16.67 74.55
CA GLN A 4 17.66 -17.03 73.54
C GLN A 4 18.34 -17.17 72.17
N ASP A 5 18.42 -18.40 71.69
CA ASP A 5 18.84 -18.75 70.33
C ASP A 5 17.86 -18.21 69.28
N HIS A 6 18.26 -17.13 68.61
CA HIS A 6 17.57 -16.57 67.45
C HIS A 6 18.10 -17.24 66.17
N VAL A 7 17.41 -18.28 65.70
CA VAL A 7 17.68 -18.91 64.41
C VAL A 7 17.27 -17.95 63.27
N PRO A 8 18.18 -17.58 62.35
CA PRO A 8 17.84 -16.68 61.26
C PRO A 8 16.95 -17.41 60.26
N HIS A 9 15.71 -16.93 60.10
CA HIS A 9 14.82 -17.34 59.02
C HIS A 9 15.55 -17.19 57.67
N ALA A 10 15.90 -18.33 57.06
CA ALA A 10 16.39 -18.37 55.69
C ALA A 10 15.36 -17.72 54.77
N ILE A 11 15.64 -16.48 54.34
CA ILE A 11 14.89 -15.79 53.30
C ILE A 11 15.08 -16.61 52.03
N LYS A 12 14.13 -17.53 51.80
CA LYS A 12 13.99 -18.32 50.59
C LYS A 12 13.71 -17.31 49.48
N ARG A 13 14.78 -16.76 48.88
CA ARG A 13 14.71 -15.82 47.75
C ARG A 13 13.95 -16.53 46.63
N ARG A 14 12.63 -16.36 46.60
CA ARG A 14 11.78 -16.84 45.51
C ARG A 14 12.27 -16.11 44.27
N ARG A 15 13.07 -16.80 43.44
CA ARG A 15 13.48 -16.28 42.13
C ARG A 15 12.20 -15.91 41.39
N SER A 16 12.10 -14.66 40.95
CA SER A 16 10.89 -14.19 40.27
C SER A 16 10.69 -14.99 38.98
N PRO A 17 9.46 -15.48 38.69
CA PRO A 17 9.17 -16.23 37.46
C PRO A 17 9.55 -15.44 36.20
N LEU A 18 9.42 -14.11 36.24
CA LEU A 18 9.82 -13.21 35.17
C LEU A 18 11.30 -13.36 34.78
N GLY A 19 12.20 -13.31 35.77
CA GLY A 19 13.64 -13.46 35.52
C GLY A 19 13.99 -14.84 34.97
N GLY A 20 13.27 -15.88 35.42
CA GLY A 20 13.40 -17.23 34.89
C GLY A 20 13.05 -17.31 33.41
N ASN A 21 11.87 -16.84 33.02
CA ASN A 21 11.38 -16.94 31.64
C ASN A 21 12.27 -16.16 30.65
N MET A 22 12.70 -14.95 31.01
CA MET A 22 13.61 -14.16 30.17
C MET A 22 14.99 -14.81 30.02
N HIS A 23 15.51 -15.40 31.10
CA HIS A 23 16.80 -16.11 31.05
C HIS A 23 16.74 -17.35 30.17
N CYS A 24 15.66 -18.15 30.28
CA CYS A 24 15.44 -19.32 29.42
C CYS A 24 15.38 -18.93 27.93
N THR A 25 14.67 -17.84 27.59
CA THR A 25 14.55 -17.36 26.20
C THR A 25 15.91 -16.95 25.62
N LYS A 26 16.70 -16.20 26.39
CA LYS A 26 18.06 -15.80 25.97
C LYS A 26 18.98 -17.02 25.84
N THR A 27 18.98 -17.93 26.80
CA THR A 27 19.80 -19.15 26.75
C THR A 27 19.45 -20.02 25.55
N GLY A 28 18.16 -20.17 25.23
CA GLY A 28 17.72 -20.91 24.05
C GLY A 28 18.12 -20.27 22.72
N HIS A 29 18.21 -18.94 22.64
CA HIS A 29 18.74 -18.25 21.45
C HIS A 29 20.21 -18.59 21.19
N PHE A 30 21.02 -18.70 22.23
CA PHE A 30 22.45 -18.94 22.09
C PHE A 30 22.83 -20.42 21.99
N ARG A 31 22.01 -21.34 22.53
CA ARG A 31 22.31 -22.78 22.57
C ARG A 31 21.09 -23.64 22.26
N LYS A 32 21.05 -24.20 21.04
CA LYS A 32 19.99 -25.11 20.58
C LYS A 32 19.94 -26.41 21.38
N ASP A 33 21.10 -26.95 21.76
CA ASP A 33 21.16 -28.22 22.51
C ASP A 33 20.42 -28.10 23.85
N LEU A 34 20.67 -27.00 24.58
CA LEU A 34 19.97 -26.71 25.84
C LEU A 34 18.46 -26.51 25.64
N LEU A 35 18.05 -25.91 24.52
CA LEU A 35 16.64 -25.80 24.19
C LEU A 35 16.01 -27.19 24.07
N THR A 36 16.66 -28.13 23.37
CA THR A 36 16.12 -29.49 23.20
C THR A 36 16.02 -30.27 24.51
N GLU A 37 17.02 -30.14 25.38
CA GLU A 37 17.11 -30.88 26.64
C GLU A 37 16.11 -30.36 27.69
N TYR A 38 15.94 -29.03 27.79
CA TYR A 38 15.17 -28.40 28.88
C TYR A 38 13.81 -27.85 28.46
N ALA A 39 13.48 -27.76 27.17
CA ALA A 39 12.23 -27.16 26.70
C ALA A 39 10.98 -27.77 27.33
N GLN A 40 10.88 -29.11 27.40
CA GLN A 40 9.71 -29.76 27.98
C GLN A 40 9.51 -29.37 29.45
N ARG A 41 10.61 -29.29 30.22
CA ARG A 41 10.56 -28.85 31.62
C ARG A 41 10.13 -27.39 31.72
N TRP A 42 10.65 -26.51 30.86
CA TRP A 42 10.23 -25.11 30.84
C TRP A 42 8.76 -24.95 30.47
N ILE A 43 8.26 -25.68 29.45
CA ILE A 43 6.85 -25.68 29.09
C ILE A 43 5.97 -26.08 30.28
N ASN A 44 6.32 -27.17 30.96
CA ASN A 44 5.54 -27.67 32.11
C ASN A 44 5.48 -26.68 33.29
N LEU A 45 6.52 -25.86 33.47
CA LEU A 45 6.56 -24.83 34.51
C LEU A 45 5.83 -23.55 34.10
N THR A 46 5.97 -23.15 32.83
CA THR A 46 5.50 -21.86 32.33
C THR A 46 4.04 -21.89 31.90
N LEU A 47 3.55 -22.98 31.29
CA LEU A 47 2.18 -23.09 30.79
C LEU A 47 1.12 -22.86 31.88
N PRO A 48 1.20 -23.45 33.10
CA PRO A 48 0.22 -23.20 34.16
C PRO A 48 0.19 -21.75 34.67
N LEU A 49 1.21 -20.94 34.39
CA LEU A 49 1.22 -19.52 34.77
C LEU A 49 0.22 -18.68 33.97
N LEU A 50 -0.18 -19.15 32.78
CA LEU A 50 -1.18 -18.46 31.95
C LEU A 50 -2.60 -18.59 32.53
N SER A 51 -2.90 -19.69 33.22
CA SER A 51 -4.20 -19.91 33.86
C SER A 51 -4.31 -19.27 35.24
N LYS A 52 -3.18 -18.92 35.87
CA LYS A 52 -3.13 -18.27 37.18
C LYS A 52 -3.23 -16.76 37.04
N THR A 53 -3.75 -16.11 38.08
CA THR A 53 -3.77 -14.64 38.21
C THR A 53 -2.35 -14.15 38.52
N GLU A 54 -1.56 -13.95 37.47
CA GLU A 54 -0.20 -13.45 37.56
C GLU A 54 -0.12 -12.00 37.02
N PRO A 55 0.89 -11.21 37.40
CA PRO A 55 1.13 -9.90 36.80
C PRO A 55 1.33 -9.96 35.27
N HIS A 56 0.91 -8.92 34.55
CA HIS A 56 0.98 -8.85 33.08
C HIS A 56 2.39 -9.11 32.54
N ALA A 57 3.44 -8.66 33.23
CA ALA A 57 4.82 -8.92 32.85
C ALA A 57 5.16 -10.42 32.82
N ILE A 58 4.61 -11.21 33.76
CA ILE A 58 4.81 -12.66 33.82
C ILE A 58 4.07 -13.33 32.67
N TRP A 59 2.84 -12.92 32.36
CA TRP A 59 2.10 -13.44 31.21
C TRP A 59 2.84 -13.17 29.91
N LYS A 60 3.28 -11.93 29.65
CA LYS A 60 4.04 -11.58 28.45
C LYS A 60 5.29 -12.45 28.29
N ALA A 61 6.12 -12.53 29.33
CA ALA A 61 7.32 -13.36 29.30
C ALA A 61 7.03 -14.87 29.16
N SER A 62 5.89 -15.33 29.68
CA SER A 62 5.46 -16.72 29.55
C SER A 62 5.02 -17.03 28.12
N ILE A 63 4.24 -16.14 27.49
CA ILE A 63 3.81 -16.27 26.10
C ILE A 63 5.02 -16.25 25.17
N ASP A 64 5.92 -15.27 25.33
CA ASP A 64 7.12 -15.14 24.51
C ASP A 64 8.00 -16.39 24.58
N LEU A 65 8.25 -16.91 25.79
CA LEU A 65 9.04 -18.12 25.98
C LEU A 65 8.38 -19.34 25.32
N LEU A 66 7.08 -19.54 25.53
CA LEU A 66 6.36 -20.70 25.01
C LEU A 66 6.29 -20.67 23.47
N VAL A 67 5.95 -19.52 22.88
CA VAL A 67 5.95 -19.34 21.42
C VAL A 67 7.36 -19.55 20.86
N PHE A 68 8.39 -18.96 21.51
CA PHE A 68 9.79 -19.14 21.11
C PHE A 68 10.19 -20.63 21.08
N ILE A 69 9.90 -21.37 22.15
CA ILE A 69 10.21 -22.81 22.24
C ILE A 69 9.53 -23.55 21.09
N PHE A 70 8.22 -23.37 20.90
CA PHE A 70 7.48 -24.12 19.89
C PHE A 70 7.93 -23.79 18.46
N VAL A 71 8.14 -22.51 18.12
CA VAL A 71 8.59 -22.11 16.78
C VAL A 71 10.00 -22.65 16.49
N ASN A 72 10.92 -22.55 17.45
CA ASN A 72 12.31 -22.95 17.24
C ASN A 72 12.52 -24.47 17.27
N THR A 73 11.57 -25.25 17.77
CA THR A 73 11.64 -26.72 17.81
C THR A 73 10.85 -27.40 16.69
N THR A 74 10.27 -26.64 15.76
CA THR A 74 9.47 -27.15 14.62
C THR A 74 10.22 -28.15 13.73
N HIS A 75 11.55 -28.02 13.63
CA HIS A 75 12.41 -28.90 12.85
C HIS A 75 12.71 -30.25 13.54
N LEU A 76 12.39 -30.39 14.83
CA LEU A 76 12.66 -31.59 15.62
C LEU A 76 11.42 -32.49 15.65
N ALA A 77 11.38 -33.49 14.77
CA ALA A 77 10.21 -34.34 14.60
C ALA A 77 9.79 -35.08 15.89
N GLU A 78 10.75 -35.53 16.68
CA GLU A 78 10.49 -36.22 17.95
C GLU A 78 9.86 -35.27 18.99
N PHE A 79 10.44 -34.08 19.17
CA PHE A 79 9.89 -33.04 20.04
C PHE A 79 8.47 -32.64 19.61
N ARG A 80 8.24 -32.50 18.30
CA ARG A 80 6.91 -32.20 17.76
C ARG A 80 5.89 -33.29 18.12
N ARG A 81 6.26 -34.56 18.00
CA ARG A 81 5.37 -35.70 18.31
C ARG A 81 5.09 -35.81 19.80
N GLN A 82 6.12 -35.79 20.63
CA GLN A 82 6.01 -36.08 22.06
C GLN A 82 5.56 -34.87 22.89
N VAL A 83 6.03 -33.66 22.53
CA VAL A 83 5.82 -32.45 23.33
C VAL A 83 4.84 -31.51 22.64
N SER A 84 5.11 -31.04 21.41
CA SER A 84 4.29 -29.98 20.79
C SER A 84 2.86 -30.42 20.51
N THR A 85 2.66 -31.61 19.97
CA THR A 85 1.33 -32.13 19.60
C THR A 85 0.31 -32.07 20.76
N PRO A 86 0.61 -32.58 21.97
CA PRO A 86 -0.32 -32.52 23.10
C PRO A 86 -0.35 -31.17 23.84
N THR A 87 0.63 -30.28 23.66
CA THR A 87 0.76 -29.04 24.45
C THR A 87 0.32 -27.79 23.70
N VAL A 88 0.53 -27.70 22.39
CA VAL A 88 0.15 -26.52 21.59
C VAL A 88 -1.36 -26.22 21.66
N PRO A 89 -2.28 -27.20 21.52
CA PRO A 89 -3.71 -26.91 21.70
C PRO A 89 -4.03 -26.38 23.10
N LYS A 90 -3.38 -26.93 24.15
CA LYS A 90 -3.58 -26.48 25.54
C LYS A 90 -3.11 -25.05 25.75
N LEU A 91 -1.97 -24.70 25.14
CA LEU A 91 -1.48 -23.33 25.11
C LEU A 91 -2.51 -22.42 24.44
N THR A 92 -2.99 -22.76 23.25
CA THR A 92 -3.97 -21.94 22.54
C THR A 92 -5.27 -21.76 23.34
N THR A 93 -5.77 -22.81 23.98
CA THR A 93 -6.94 -22.68 24.88
C THR A 93 -6.67 -21.74 26.04
N ALA A 94 -5.52 -21.87 26.72
CA ALA A 94 -5.15 -20.96 27.81
C ALA A 94 -4.99 -19.51 27.33
N LEU A 95 -4.45 -19.31 26.12
CA LEU A 95 -4.35 -18.00 25.49
C LEU A 95 -5.74 -17.39 25.18
N LEU A 96 -6.68 -18.19 24.67
CA LEU A 96 -8.05 -17.75 24.40
C LEU A 96 -8.81 -17.38 25.69
N GLU A 97 -8.62 -18.15 26.76
CA GLU A 97 -9.17 -17.81 28.09
C GLU A 97 -8.58 -16.50 28.61
N LEU A 98 -7.26 -16.33 28.48
CA LEU A 98 -6.55 -15.13 28.91
C LEU A 98 -6.96 -13.89 28.09
N LEU A 99 -7.27 -14.06 26.80
CA LEU A 99 -7.68 -12.97 25.89
C LEU A 99 -8.89 -12.19 26.44
N SER A 100 -9.83 -12.89 27.07
CA SER A 100 -11.04 -12.28 27.66
C SER A 100 -10.75 -11.38 28.88
N LYS A 101 -9.64 -11.64 29.58
CA LYS A 101 -9.24 -10.94 30.82
C LYS A 101 -8.11 -9.93 30.60
N ALA A 102 -7.47 -9.99 29.43
CA ALA A 102 -6.26 -9.24 29.10
C ALA A 102 -6.54 -7.75 28.82
N ASP A 103 -5.53 -6.93 29.10
CA ASP A 103 -5.47 -5.55 28.60
C ASP A 103 -5.23 -5.51 27.07
N ASP A 104 -5.39 -4.34 26.47
CA ASP A 104 -5.24 -4.17 25.02
C ASP A 104 -3.87 -4.60 24.50
N SER A 105 -2.81 -4.29 25.25
CA SER A 105 -1.44 -4.63 24.87
C SER A 105 -1.19 -6.14 24.85
N LEU A 106 -1.77 -6.85 25.81
CA LEU A 106 -1.65 -8.28 25.96
C LEU A 106 -2.58 -9.01 24.98
N LYS A 107 -3.75 -8.47 24.67
CA LYS A 107 -4.64 -8.99 23.61
C LYS A 107 -3.94 -9.02 22.25
N VAL A 108 -3.25 -7.95 21.88
CA VAL A 108 -2.40 -7.87 20.68
C VAL A 108 -1.36 -8.99 20.67
N MET A 109 -0.60 -9.14 21.76
CA MET A 109 0.42 -10.19 21.90
C MET A 109 -0.19 -11.60 21.80
N ILE A 110 -1.33 -11.85 22.45
CA ILE A 110 -2.02 -13.14 22.42
C ILE A 110 -2.47 -13.49 21.00
N MET A 111 -3.13 -12.57 20.28
CA MET A 111 -3.58 -12.83 18.91
C MET A 111 -2.41 -13.07 17.95
N ASN A 112 -1.31 -12.32 18.11
CA ASN A 112 -0.09 -12.53 17.33
C ASN A 112 0.58 -13.88 17.66
N ALA A 113 0.59 -14.28 18.93
CA ALA A 113 1.07 -15.59 19.37
C ALA A 113 0.25 -16.73 18.74
N ILE A 114 -1.09 -16.65 18.81
CA ILE A 114 -1.98 -17.63 18.17
C ILE A 114 -1.76 -17.65 16.65
N SER A 115 -1.63 -16.48 16.01
CA SER A 115 -1.38 -16.39 14.57
C SER A 115 -0.09 -17.11 14.17
N SER A 116 0.99 -16.89 14.93
CA SER A 116 2.27 -17.60 14.73
C SER A 116 2.11 -19.11 14.94
N LEU A 117 1.46 -19.53 16.01
CA LEU A 117 1.21 -20.96 16.30
C LEU A 117 0.39 -21.65 15.20
N ILE A 118 -0.61 -20.97 14.62
CA ILE A 118 -1.39 -21.49 13.48
C ILE A 118 -0.50 -21.67 12.23
N GLN A 119 0.42 -20.73 11.97
CA GLN A 119 1.30 -20.83 10.81
C GLN A 119 2.22 -22.06 10.88
N TRP A 120 2.72 -22.40 12.07
CA TRP A 120 3.64 -23.54 12.29
C TRP A 120 2.94 -24.87 12.58
N PHE A 121 1.77 -24.82 13.24
CA PHE A 121 1.02 -26.01 13.67
C PHE A 121 -0.46 -25.98 13.23
N PRO A 122 -0.78 -25.78 11.93
CA PRO A 122 -2.15 -25.55 11.49
C PRO A 122 -3.11 -26.71 11.83
N THR A 123 -2.62 -27.96 11.72
CA THR A 123 -3.43 -29.16 11.98
C THR A 123 -3.83 -29.30 13.45
N LEU A 124 -3.02 -28.80 14.38
CA LEU A 124 -3.30 -28.89 15.82
C LEU A 124 -4.40 -27.91 16.25
N HIS A 125 -4.69 -26.91 15.42
CA HIS A 125 -5.65 -25.85 15.72
C HIS A 125 -7.01 -26.06 15.05
N ARG A 126 -7.16 -27.09 14.19
CA ARG A 126 -8.40 -27.32 13.44
C ARG A 126 -9.63 -27.43 14.33
N ALA A 127 -9.53 -28.17 15.45
CA ALA A 127 -10.62 -28.32 16.41
C ALA A 127 -10.97 -27.02 17.17
N LEU A 128 -10.03 -26.07 17.24
CA LEU A 128 -10.21 -24.78 17.90
C LEU A 128 -10.67 -23.67 16.93
N GLY A 129 -10.82 -23.98 15.63
CA GLY A 129 -11.10 -22.97 14.60
C GLY A 129 -12.34 -22.12 14.90
N SER A 130 -13.46 -22.74 15.29
CA SER A 130 -14.68 -22.01 15.64
C SER A 130 -14.52 -21.17 16.91
N THR A 131 -13.79 -21.66 17.91
CA THR A 131 -13.51 -20.93 19.16
C THR A 131 -12.61 -19.72 18.91
N ILE A 132 -11.58 -19.87 18.08
CA ILE A 132 -10.69 -18.78 17.67
C ILE A 132 -11.49 -17.72 16.91
N LEU A 133 -12.34 -18.15 15.97
CA LEU A 133 -13.18 -17.23 15.21
C LEU A 133 -14.13 -16.45 16.12
N ALA A 134 -14.80 -17.13 17.06
CA ALA A 134 -15.71 -16.50 18.03
C ALA A 134 -14.99 -15.50 18.95
N ALA A 135 -13.72 -15.74 19.28
CA ALA A 135 -12.92 -14.82 20.09
C ALA A 135 -12.47 -13.57 19.31
N VAL A 136 -12.21 -13.70 18.01
CA VAL A 136 -11.73 -12.60 17.15
C VAL A 136 -12.87 -11.71 16.65
N THR A 137 -14.01 -12.30 16.33
CA THR A 137 -15.16 -11.64 15.70
C THR A 137 -15.64 -10.37 16.44
N PRO A 138 -15.75 -10.35 17.79
CA PRO A 138 -16.14 -9.13 18.53
C PRO A 138 -15.21 -7.94 18.32
N HIS A 139 -13.91 -8.20 18.07
CA HIS A 139 -12.94 -7.14 17.81
C HIS A 139 -13.08 -6.52 16.42
N LEU A 140 -13.75 -7.22 15.50
CA LEU A 140 -13.99 -6.76 14.13
C LEU A 140 -15.39 -6.15 13.94
N ALA A 141 -16.29 -6.29 14.92
CA ALA A 141 -17.69 -5.89 14.83
C ALA A 141 -17.96 -4.38 14.70
N GLY A 142 -16.98 -3.53 15.03
CA GLY A 142 -17.07 -2.08 14.86
C GLY A 142 -17.83 -1.33 15.98
N ASN A 143 -17.77 -1.85 17.21
CA ASN A 143 -18.46 -1.23 18.37
C ASN A 143 -18.03 0.24 18.59
N MET A 144 -18.91 1.04 19.22
CA MET A 144 -18.65 2.47 19.46
C MET A 144 -17.43 2.69 20.38
N ASP A 145 -17.37 1.99 21.51
CA ASP A 145 -16.18 1.91 22.38
C ASP A 145 -15.22 0.81 21.89
N GLY A 146 -15.05 0.76 20.56
CA GLY A 146 -14.35 -0.30 19.86
C GLY A 146 -12.91 -0.48 20.33
N PRO A 147 -12.33 -1.66 20.05
CA PRO A 147 -10.95 -1.94 20.41
C PRO A 147 -9.98 -0.97 19.73
N SER A 148 -8.81 -0.79 20.33
CA SER A 148 -7.72 -0.02 19.75
C SER A 148 -7.32 -0.55 18.36
N LEU A 149 -6.78 0.35 17.52
CA LEU A 149 -6.41 0.04 16.13
C LEU A 149 -5.49 -1.19 16.01
N SER A 150 -4.56 -1.33 16.96
CA SER A 150 -3.61 -2.44 17.04
C SER A 150 -4.27 -3.80 17.33
N ILE A 151 -5.35 -3.82 18.12
CA ILE A 151 -6.16 -5.03 18.33
C ILE A 151 -6.87 -5.39 17.04
N VAL A 152 -7.46 -4.42 16.35
CA VAL A 152 -8.12 -4.68 15.05
C VAL A 152 -7.12 -5.26 14.05
N ASP A 153 -5.90 -4.71 13.98
CA ASP A 153 -4.85 -5.22 13.09
C ASP A 153 -4.44 -6.66 13.45
N SER A 154 -4.30 -6.96 14.74
CA SER A 154 -3.96 -8.30 15.21
C SER A 154 -5.11 -9.30 14.98
N ALA A 155 -6.35 -8.86 15.15
CA ALA A 155 -7.57 -9.63 14.87
C ALA A 155 -7.72 -9.92 13.37
N ALA A 156 -7.49 -8.91 12.52
CA ALA A 156 -7.49 -9.04 11.08
C ALA A 156 -6.39 -9.99 10.59
N HIS A 157 -5.17 -9.89 11.15
CA HIS A 157 -4.08 -10.80 10.85
C HIS A 157 -4.39 -12.24 11.28
N LEU A 158 -4.94 -12.42 12.49
CA LEU A 158 -5.35 -13.73 12.98
C LEU A 158 -6.40 -14.36 12.06
N LEU A 159 -7.46 -13.62 11.71
CA LEU A 159 -8.48 -14.08 10.75
C LEU A 159 -7.86 -14.44 9.39
N ALA A 160 -6.92 -13.63 8.91
CA ALA A 160 -6.24 -13.85 7.64
C ALA A 160 -5.41 -15.16 7.62
N VAL A 161 -4.87 -15.63 8.75
CA VAL A 161 -4.12 -16.90 8.80
C VAL A 161 -5.00 -18.14 9.05
N MET A 162 -6.27 -17.96 9.45
CA MET A 162 -7.16 -19.08 9.80
C MET A 162 -7.44 -20.04 8.64
N HIS A 163 -7.34 -19.59 7.38
CA HIS A 163 -7.51 -20.48 6.21
C HIS A 163 -6.55 -21.69 6.25
N ARG A 164 -5.41 -21.59 6.94
CA ARG A 164 -4.44 -22.68 7.06
C ARG A 164 -4.98 -23.89 7.84
N LEU A 165 -6.02 -23.70 8.67
CA LEU A 165 -6.64 -24.76 9.47
C LEU A 165 -7.32 -25.84 8.62
N ASP A 166 -7.77 -25.49 7.41
CA ASP A 166 -8.44 -26.41 6.48
C ASP A 166 -7.47 -27.31 5.71
N GLY A 167 -6.18 -27.27 6.07
CA GLY A 167 -5.15 -28.13 5.52
C GLY A 167 -4.81 -27.77 4.07
N LYS A 168 -3.98 -28.58 3.41
CA LYS A 168 -3.38 -28.21 2.12
C LYS A 168 -4.41 -28.01 0.99
N VAL A 169 -5.45 -28.84 0.94
CA VAL A 169 -6.45 -28.81 -0.15
C VAL A 169 -7.58 -27.83 0.16
N GLY A 170 -8.04 -27.76 1.41
CA GLY A 170 -9.12 -26.86 1.80
C GLY A 170 -8.70 -25.41 1.99
N ALA A 171 -7.42 -25.13 2.27
CA ALA A 171 -6.95 -23.78 2.58
C ALA A 171 -7.26 -22.71 1.51
N PRO A 172 -7.09 -22.96 0.20
CA PRO A 172 -7.49 -21.98 -0.82
C PRO A 172 -8.99 -21.69 -0.83
N ILE A 173 -9.83 -22.71 -0.64
CA ILE A 173 -11.29 -22.58 -0.61
C ILE A 173 -11.72 -21.81 0.64
N ALA A 174 -11.12 -22.12 1.79
CA ALA A 174 -11.35 -21.44 3.05
C ALA A 174 -10.94 -19.96 2.98
N TRP A 175 -9.75 -19.68 2.43
CA TRP A 175 -9.28 -18.31 2.19
C TRP A 175 -10.28 -17.55 1.32
N ARG A 176 -10.72 -18.16 0.22
CA ARG A 176 -11.71 -17.57 -0.67
C ARG A 176 -13.03 -17.27 0.05
N THR A 177 -13.54 -18.24 0.81
CA THR A 177 -14.81 -18.14 1.54
C THR A 177 -14.76 -17.02 2.57
N THR A 178 -13.66 -16.90 3.31
CA THR A 178 -13.47 -15.82 4.30
C THR A 178 -13.38 -14.46 3.62
N LEU A 179 -12.69 -14.34 2.47
CA LEU A 179 -12.61 -13.09 1.72
C LEU A 179 -13.99 -12.69 1.17
N ASP A 180 -14.73 -13.62 0.57
CA ASP A 180 -16.07 -13.35 0.03
C ASP A 180 -17.05 -12.89 1.11
N ALA A 181 -16.97 -13.47 2.31
CA ALA A 181 -17.80 -13.03 3.44
C ALA A 181 -17.39 -11.67 3.99
N THR A 182 -16.08 -11.39 4.04
CA THR A 182 -15.55 -10.06 4.41
C THR A 182 -16.03 -9.01 3.41
N LEU A 183 -15.97 -9.32 2.12
CA LEU A 183 -16.51 -8.47 1.05
C LEU A 183 -18.01 -8.25 1.22
N ALA A 184 -18.80 -9.31 1.41
CA ALA A 184 -20.24 -9.22 1.59
C ALA A 184 -20.62 -8.34 2.79
N GLU A 185 -19.88 -8.42 3.88
CA GLU A 185 -20.11 -7.59 5.07
C GLU A 185 -19.67 -6.14 4.87
N ALA A 186 -18.50 -5.88 4.24
CA ALA A 186 -18.07 -4.53 3.89
C ALA A 186 -19.12 -3.82 3.03
N TRP A 187 -19.64 -4.55 2.06
CA TRP A 187 -20.71 -4.09 1.21
C TRP A 187 -22.01 -3.82 1.94
N HIS A 188 -22.44 -4.72 2.82
CA HIS A 188 -23.61 -4.49 3.68
C HIS A 188 -23.44 -3.20 4.50
N CYS A 189 -22.28 -2.98 5.11
CA CYS A 189 -22.00 -1.72 5.81
C CYS A 189 -22.09 -0.50 4.88
N LEU A 190 -21.54 -0.59 3.67
CA LEU A 190 -21.59 0.50 2.71
C LEU A 190 -23.02 0.81 2.27
N GLU A 191 -23.88 -0.19 2.10
CA GLU A 191 -25.30 -0.02 1.78
C GLU A 191 -26.05 0.69 2.92
N HIS A 192 -25.73 0.36 4.18
CA HIS A 192 -26.30 1.07 5.34
C HIS A 192 -25.86 2.53 5.41
N ILE A 193 -24.59 2.83 5.12
CA ILE A 193 -24.06 4.21 5.12
C ILE A 193 -24.66 5.00 3.94
N THR A 194 -24.72 4.39 2.76
CA THR A 194 -25.12 5.06 1.51
C THR A 194 -26.61 4.93 1.20
N GLY A 195 -27.40 4.20 1.98
CA GLY A 195 -28.82 3.94 1.73
C GLY A 195 -29.15 3.35 0.35
N LYS A 196 -28.14 2.92 -0.42
CA LYS A 196 -28.27 2.43 -1.79
C LYS A 196 -28.12 0.92 -1.76
N ALA A 197 -29.21 0.20 -1.98
CA ALA A 197 -29.17 -1.24 -2.11
C ALA A 197 -28.33 -1.62 -3.34
N VAL A 198 -27.31 -2.47 -3.17
CA VAL A 198 -26.56 -3.04 -4.27
C VAL A 198 -26.96 -4.51 -4.39
N GLN A 199 -27.57 -4.90 -5.50
CA GLN A 199 -27.98 -6.28 -5.70
C GLN A 199 -26.76 -7.20 -5.69
N ARG A 200 -26.75 -8.19 -4.78
CA ARG A 200 -25.71 -9.20 -4.69
C ARG A 200 -26.25 -10.61 -4.60
N ALA A 201 -25.48 -11.54 -5.13
CA ALA A 201 -25.70 -12.95 -4.89
C ALA A 201 -25.53 -13.26 -3.39
N PRO A 202 -26.38 -14.13 -2.82
CA PRO A 202 -26.24 -14.57 -1.45
C PRO A 202 -24.92 -15.33 -1.26
N VAL A 203 -24.10 -14.90 -0.30
CA VAL A 203 -22.82 -15.52 0.05
C VAL A 203 -22.96 -16.31 1.35
N LYS A 204 -22.45 -17.54 1.38
CA LYS A 204 -22.34 -18.32 2.62
C LYS A 204 -21.35 -17.62 3.56
N LYS A 205 -21.80 -17.24 4.76
CA LYS A 205 -20.99 -16.52 5.74
C LYS A 205 -20.29 -17.50 6.70
N PRO A 206 -18.93 -17.60 6.72
CA PRO A 206 -18.18 -18.39 7.69
C PRO A 206 -18.18 -17.73 9.08
N PHE A 207 -18.44 -16.43 9.17
CA PHE A 207 -18.64 -15.70 10.42
C PHE A 207 -19.86 -14.78 10.31
N THR A 208 -20.50 -14.52 11.45
CA THR A 208 -21.64 -13.62 11.55
C THR A 208 -21.32 -12.51 12.54
N LEU A 209 -21.48 -11.26 12.11
CA LEU A 209 -21.40 -10.11 13.00
C LEU A 209 -22.78 -9.76 13.57
N PRO A 210 -22.83 -9.07 14.73
CA PRO A 210 -24.09 -8.57 15.28
C PRO A 210 -24.83 -7.70 14.25
N SER A 211 -26.16 -7.77 14.23
CA SER A 211 -26.98 -6.87 13.41
C SER A 211 -26.72 -5.41 13.76
N LEU A 212 -26.83 -4.53 12.77
CA LEU A 212 -26.76 -3.09 13.03
C LEU A 212 -28.03 -2.65 13.78
N PRO A 213 -27.93 -1.66 14.69
CA PRO A 213 -29.08 -1.12 15.39
C PRO A 213 -30.04 -0.39 14.43
N GLU A 214 -31.28 -0.19 14.84
CA GLU A 214 -32.31 0.47 14.02
C GLU A 214 -32.11 2.00 13.90
N ASP A 215 -31.50 2.63 14.91
CA ASP A 215 -31.22 4.07 14.91
C ASP A 215 -30.12 4.42 13.89
N PRO A 216 -30.41 5.21 12.83
CA PRO A 216 -29.45 5.54 11.78
C PRO A 216 -28.21 6.27 12.31
N LEU A 217 -28.30 7.07 13.38
CA LEU A 217 -27.15 7.80 13.93
C LEU A 217 -26.10 6.82 14.46
N VAL A 218 -26.53 5.80 15.21
CA VAL A 218 -25.66 4.78 15.78
C VAL A 218 -25.26 3.75 14.71
N ALA A 219 -26.22 3.35 13.87
CA ALA A 219 -26.01 2.34 12.84
C ALA A 219 -24.93 2.75 11.85
N VAL A 220 -24.95 4.00 11.37
CA VAL A 220 -23.97 4.51 10.40
C VAL A 220 -22.57 4.57 11.02
N CYS A 221 -22.45 4.98 12.29
CA CYS A 221 -21.15 5.00 12.99
C CYS A 221 -20.55 3.60 13.15
N ILE A 222 -21.37 2.62 13.56
CA ILE A 222 -20.96 1.22 13.69
C ILE A 222 -20.65 0.62 12.31
N ALA A 223 -21.47 0.90 11.31
CA ALA A 223 -21.27 0.44 9.94
C ALA A 223 -19.96 0.97 9.36
N TYR A 224 -19.62 2.25 9.57
CA TYR A 224 -18.35 2.83 9.14
C TYR A 224 -17.15 2.15 9.81
N LYS A 225 -17.18 2.00 11.14
CA LYS A 225 -16.10 1.31 11.89
C LYS A 225 -15.94 -0.13 11.42
N ARG A 226 -17.05 -0.85 11.24
CA ARG A 226 -17.06 -2.22 10.74
C ARG A 226 -16.52 -2.30 9.31
N LEU A 227 -16.92 -1.39 8.42
CA LEU A 227 -16.39 -1.29 7.06
C LEU A 227 -14.87 -1.08 7.07
N SER A 228 -14.37 -0.16 7.89
CA SER A 228 -12.94 0.07 8.08
C SER A 228 -12.21 -1.20 8.54
N ASN A 229 -12.78 -1.93 9.51
CA ASN A 229 -12.24 -3.20 9.97
C ASN A 229 -12.25 -4.27 8.87
N MET A 230 -13.31 -4.36 8.04
CA MET A 230 -13.36 -5.30 6.93
C MET A 230 -12.31 -4.98 5.86
N VAL A 231 -12.05 -3.69 5.59
CA VAL A 231 -10.96 -3.27 4.69
C VAL A 231 -9.60 -3.73 5.23
N LYS A 232 -9.36 -3.61 6.54
CA LYS A 232 -8.15 -4.15 7.19
C LYS A 232 -8.04 -5.67 7.10
N VAL A 233 -9.15 -6.39 7.25
CA VAL A 233 -9.18 -7.85 7.03
C VAL A 233 -8.80 -8.18 5.59
N MET A 234 -9.36 -7.48 4.60
CA MET A 234 -9.00 -7.67 3.20
C MET A 234 -7.51 -7.39 2.95
N GLU A 235 -6.96 -6.33 3.55
CA GLU A 235 -5.54 -6.01 3.49
C GLU A 235 -4.67 -7.11 4.09
N ALA A 236 -5.00 -7.59 5.29
CA ALA A 236 -4.30 -8.68 5.94
C ALA A 236 -4.38 -9.98 5.13
N MET A 237 -5.52 -10.27 4.50
CA MET A 237 -5.70 -11.46 3.66
C MET A 237 -4.92 -11.40 2.35
N LEU A 238 -4.88 -10.24 1.69
CA LEU A 238 -4.12 -10.02 0.45
C LEU A 238 -2.62 -9.99 0.71
N SER A 239 -2.20 -9.55 1.89
CA SER A 239 -0.80 -9.54 2.32
C SER A 239 -0.34 -10.89 2.90
N ALA A 240 -1.28 -11.78 3.26
CA ALA A 240 -0.94 -13.10 3.76
C ALA A 240 -0.30 -13.94 2.65
N ASN A 241 0.71 -14.74 3.01
CA ASN A 241 1.34 -15.68 2.08
C ASN A 241 0.64 -17.05 2.17
N PRO A 242 -0.29 -17.40 1.25
CA PRO A 242 -0.91 -18.70 1.26
C PRO A 242 0.08 -19.76 0.76
N ALA A 243 0.02 -20.98 1.33
CA ALA A 243 0.91 -22.07 0.93
C ALA A 243 0.65 -22.58 -0.51
N ARG A 244 -0.46 -22.16 -1.14
CA ARG A 244 -0.90 -22.52 -2.48
C ARG A 244 -1.57 -21.31 -3.13
N ALA A 245 -1.67 -21.32 -4.45
CA ALA A 245 -2.42 -20.32 -5.20
C ALA A 245 -3.88 -20.27 -4.73
N VAL A 246 -4.43 -19.05 -4.64
CA VAL A 246 -5.80 -18.76 -4.22
C VAL A 246 -6.52 -17.97 -5.30
N LEU A 247 -7.84 -18.13 -5.40
CA LEU A 247 -8.66 -17.39 -6.37
C LEU A 247 -9.11 -16.06 -5.77
N VAL A 248 -8.64 -14.95 -6.33
CA VAL A 248 -8.99 -13.60 -5.84
C VAL A 248 -10.11 -12.97 -6.68
N PRO A 249 -11.19 -12.43 -6.08
CA PRO A 249 -12.27 -11.77 -6.81
C PRO A 249 -11.90 -10.33 -7.18
N VAL A 250 -10.95 -10.18 -8.10
CA VAL A 250 -10.38 -8.87 -8.46
C VAL A 250 -11.47 -7.87 -8.84
N ALA A 251 -12.46 -8.28 -9.64
CA ALA A 251 -13.53 -7.41 -10.09
C ALA A 251 -14.45 -6.91 -8.95
N GLU A 252 -14.75 -7.74 -7.95
CA GLU A 252 -15.58 -7.33 -6.80
C GLU A 252 -14.81 -6.40 -5.86
N LEU A 253 -13.53 -6.71 -5.62
CA LEU A 253 -12.63 -5.87 -4.81
C LEU A 253 -12.45 -4.49 -5.46
N ALA A 254 -12.20 -4.46 -6.77
CA ALA A 254 -12.08 -3.23 -7.53
C ALA A 254 -13.40 -2.45 -7.53
N ARG A 255 -14.55 -3.11 -7.68
CA ARG A 255 -15.86 -2.45 -7.56
C ARG A 255 -16.08 -1.84 -6.18
N LEU A 256 -15.79 -2.55 -5.10
CA LEU A 256 -15.89 -2.00 -3.75
C LEU A 256 -14.99 -0.76 -3.60
N CYS A 257 -13.72 -0.86 -4.02
CA CYS A 257 -12.76 0.24 -4.00
C CYS A 257 -13.29 1.47 -4.77
N ILE A 258 -13.77 1.27 -5.99
CA ILE A 258 -14.36 2.33 -6.83
C ILE A 258 -15.57 2.95 -6.14
N HIS A 259 -16.47 2.17 -5.54
CA HIS A 259 -17.63 2.70 -4.83
C HIS A 259 -17.25 3.51 -3.59
N LEU A 260 -16.23 3.08 -2.83
CA LEU A 260 -15.70 3.86 -1.69
C LEU A 260 -15.12 5.20 -2.16
N LEU A 261 -14.36 5.18 -3.27
CA LEU A 261 -13.84 6.40 -3.89
C LEU A 261 -14.95 7.30 -4.45
N HIS A 262 -16.06 6.78 -4.97
CA HIS A 262 -17.17 7.59 -5.51
C HIS A 262 -18.18 8.07 -4.46
N SER A 263 -17.86 7.98 -3.17
CA SER A 263 -18.79 8.40 -2.09
C SER A 263 -19.07 9.91 -2.06
N ILE A 264 -18.19 10.77 -2.61
CA ILE A 264 -18.34 12.25 -2.67
C ILE A 264 -19.13 12.70 -3.92
N GLY A 265 -20.14 11.96 -4.35
CA GLY A 265 -20.93 12.30 -5.54
C GLY A 265 -22.15 13.19 -5.22
N PRO A 266 -22.57 14.12 -6.11
CA PRO A 266 -23.87 14.78 -5.99
C PRO A 266 -24.96 13.72 -6.11
N ASN A 267 -25.55 13.33 -4.98
CA ASN A 267 -26.63 12.35 -4.94
C ASN A 267 -27.86 12.93 -5.67
N THR A 268 -28.14 12.42 -6.88
CA THR A 268 -29.27 12.86 -7.72
C THR A 268 -30.61 12.22 -7.32
N SER A 269 -30.64 11.37 -6.30
CA SER A 269 -31.86 10.67 -5.86
C SER A 269 -32.69 11.55 -4.90
N GLN A 270 -33.83 12.05 -5.37
CA GLN A 270 -34.71 13.00 -4.67
C GLN A 270 -35.54 12.40 -3.50
N THR A 271 -35.41 11.09 -3.20
CA THR A 271 -36.28 10.39 -2.23
C THR A 271 -35.53 9.80 -1.02
N ARG A 272 -34.37 10.33 -0.66
CA ARG A 272 -33.57 9.81 0.46
C ARG A 272 -33.76 10.60 1.74
N ASP A 273 -33.71 9.92 2.88
CA ASP A 273 -33.72 10.54 4.21
C ASP A 273 -32.58 11.57 4.35
N LEU A 274 -32.95 12.81 4.69
CA LEU A 274 -32.04 13.93 4.85
C LEU A 274 -31.00 13.69 5.93
N ILE A 275 -31.37 12.98 7.01
CA ILE A 275 -30.46 12.68 8.12
C ILE A 275 -29.35 11.75 7.62
N LEU A 276 -29.72 10.69 6.90
CA LEU A 276 -28.76 9.73 6.34
C LEU A 276 -27.84 10.40 5.31
N MET A 277 -28.36 11.31 4.48
CA MET A 277 -27.54 12.07 3.53
C MET A 277 -26.53 12.98 4.23
N GLN A 278 -26.92 13.64 5.32
CA GLN A 278 -26.02 14.48 6.10
C GLN A 278 -24.91 13.66 6.75
N LEU A 279 -25.25 12.50 7.34
CA LEU A 279 -24.28 11.57 7.91
C LEU A 279 -23.31 11.00 6.86
N GLU A 280 -23.83 10.57 5.71
CA GLU A 280 -22.99 10.11 4.60
C GLU A 280 -22.02 11.21 4.18
N ARG A 281 -22.48 12.45 4.02
CA ARG A 281 -21.63 13.59 3.64
C ARG A 281 -20.52 13.84 4.66
N GLN A 282 -20.79 13.68 5.95
CA GLN A 282 -19.79 13.82 7.02
C GLN A 282 -18.73 12.71 6.97
N ILE A 283 -19.12 11.48 6.60
CA ILE A 283 -18.23 10.30 6.59
C ILE A 283 -17.56 10.11 5.22
N SER A 284 -18.03 10.80 4.17
CA SER A 284 -17.51 10.60 2.80
C SER A 284 -16.00 10.80 2.64
N PRO A 285 -15.33 11.79 3.26
CA PRO A 285 -13.86 11.91 3.19
C PRO A 285 -13.15 10.67 3.76
N GLU A 286 -13.70 10.09 4.82
CA GLU A 286 -13.20 8.89 5.45
C GLU A 286 -13.43 7.64 4.57
N LEU A 287 -14.57 7.56 3.87
CA LEU A 287 -14.82 6.49 2.89
C LEU A 287 -13.83 6.57 1.72
N VAL A 288 -13.54 7.77 1.22
CA VAL A 288 -12.52 7.97 0.19
C VAL A 288 -11.15 7.55 0.69
N SER A 289 -10.82 7.85 1.95
CA SER A 289 -9.60 7.38 2.60
C SER A 289 -9.50 5.86 2.65
N LEU A 290 -10.58 5.18 3.01
CA LEU A 290 -10.65 3.72 2.97
C LEU A 290 -10.51 3.17 1.54
N GLY A 291 -11.16 3.80 0.57
CA GLY A 291 -11.07 3.43 -0.85
C GLY A 291 -9.65 3.58 -1.40
N ALA A 292 -8.97 4.68 -1.07
CA ALA A 292 -7.60 4.94 -1.51
C ALA A 292 -6.60 3.95 -0.91
N LYS A 293 -6.73 3.63 0.39
CA LYS A 293 -5.93 2.59 1.05
C LYS A 293 -6.16 1.22 0.41
N LEU A 294 -7.43 0.84 0.20
CA LEU A 294 -7.77 -0.40 -0.48
C LEU A 294 -7.20 -0.44 -1.90
N ALA A 295 -7.22 0.67 -2.65
CA ALA A 295 -6.62 0.76 -3.98
C ALA A 295 -5.10 0.47 -3.94
N ALA A 296 -4.38 1.07 -3.00
CA ALA A 296 -2.93 0.85 -2.83
C ALA A 296 -2.61 -0.60 -2.45
N THR A 297 -3.39 -1.20 -1.55
CA THR A 297 -3.27 -2.61 -1.18
C THR A 297 -3.55 -3.53 -2.37
N LEU A 298 -4.61 -3.27 -3.15
CA LEU A 298 -4.94 -4.05 -4.34
C LEU A 298 -3.85 -3.93 -5.40
N ALA A 299 -3.33 -2.72 -5.62
CA ALA A 299 -2.27 -2.49 -6.60
C ALA A 299 -0.98 -3.24 -6.23
N SER A 300 -0.53 -3.14 -4.97
CA SER A 300 0.68 -3.83 -4.50
C SER A 300 0.55 -5.36 -4.52
N SER A 301 -0.63 -5.87 -4.15
CA SER A 301 -0.88 -7.33 -4.03
C SER A 301 -1.21 -7.99 -5.38
N LEU A 302 -2.00 -7.33 -6.23
CA LEU A 302 -2.52 -7.91 -7.48
C LEU A 302 -1.73 -7.50 -8.72
N ARG A 303 -1.01 -6.36 -8.66
CA ARG A 303 -0.16 -5.83 -9.72
C ARG A 303 -0.90 -5.77 -11.07
N HIS A 304 -0.36 -6.44 -12.09
CA HIS A 304 -0.91 -6.50 -13.45
C HIS A 304 -2.36 -7.01 -13.53
N ASN A 305 -2.81 -7.81 -12.55
CA ASN A 305 -4.19 -8.29 -12.54
C ASN A 305 -5.21 -7.16 -12.28
N LEU A 306 -4.77 -6.01 -11.76
CA LEU A 306 -5.62 -4.84 -11.53
C LEU A 306 -5.77 -3.94 -12.78
N ILE A 307 -4.96 -4.14 -13.83
CA ILE A 307 -4.95 -3.28 -15.04
C ILE A 307 -6.35 -3.03 -15.63
N PRO A 308 -7.26 -4.04 -15.77
CA PRO A 308 -8.59 -3.81 -16.31
C PRO A 308 -9.45 -2.81 -15.53
N HIS A 309 -9.12 -2.55 -14.26
CA HIS A 309 -9.84 -1.64 -13.38
C HIS A 309 -9.03 -0.37 -13.02
N ALA A 310 -7.74 -0.33 -13.38
CA ALA A 310 -6.83 0.74 -13.00
C ALA A 310 -7.30 2.11 -13.50
N THR A 311 -7.79 2.20 -14.73
CA THR A 311 -8.30 3.47 -15.30
C THR A 311 -9.44 4.05 -14.47
N SER A 312 -10.42 3.24 -14.03
CA SER A 312 -11.55 3.72 -13.22
C SER A 312 -11.10 4.17 -11.83
N ILE A 313 -10.20 3.40 -11.19
CA ILE A 313 -9.63 3.76 -9.89
C ILE A 313 -8.88 5.10 -9.99
N LEU A 314 -7.98 5.23 -10.96
CA LEU A 314 -7.16 6.44 -11.13
C LEU A 314 -7.99 7.65 -11.59
N THR A 315 -9.05 7.43 -12.36
CA THR A 315 -10.02 8.50 -12.69
C THR A 315 -10.70 9.04 -11.43
N SER A 316 -10.95 8.17 -10.45
CA SER A 316 -11.52 8.57 -9.15
C SER A 316 -10.51 9.38 -8.33
N PHE A 317 -9.23 8.98 -8.32
CA PHE A 317 -8.16 9.77 -7.70
C PHE A 317 -8.03 11.15 -8.35
N ALA A 318 -7.99 11.20 -9.69
CA ALA A 318 -7.92 12.47 -10.43
C ALA A 318 -9.08 13.39 -10.07
N PHE A 319 -10.31 12.85 -10.03
CA PHE A 319 -11.50 13.60 -9.59
C PHE A 319 -11.31 14.21 -8.20
N HIS A 320 -10.85 13.44 -7.20
CA HIS A 320 -10.66 13.97 -5.85
C HIS A 320 -9.56 15.02 -5.75
N LEU A 321 -8.46 14.84 -6.49
CA LEU A 321 -7.37 15.82 -6.51
C LEU A 321 -7.81 17.15 -7.14
N GLU A 322 -8.78 17.11 -8.06
CA GLU A 322 -9.41 18.28 -8.68
C GLU A 322 -10.38 19.03 -7.74
N GLN A 323 -10.86 18.42 -6.63
CA GLN A 323 -11.84 19.02 -5.71
C GLN A 323 -11.23 19.83 -4.54
N ASP A 324 -9.93 20.13 -4.57
CA ASP A 324 -9.24 20.83 -3.48
C ASP A 324 -9.48 20.20 -2.07
N PRO A 325 -9.10 18.93 -1.85
CA PRO A 325 -9.35 18.25 -0.59
C PRO A 325 -8.52 18.84 0.56
N SER A 326 -8.93 18.56 1.80
CA SER A 326 -8.16 18.97 2.98
C SER A 326 -6.72 18.43 2.94
N PRO A 327 -5.71 19.14 3.51
CA PRO A 327 -4.30 18.73 3.42
C PRO A 327 -4.02 17.30 3.89
N ALA A 328 -4.62 16.89 5.00
CA ALA A 328 -4.52 15.51 5.50
C ALA A 328 -5.09 14.47 4.51
N THR A 329 -6.25 14.76 3.92
CA THR A 329 -6.88 13.89 2.91
C THR A 329 -6.03 13.87 1.63
N LEU A 330 -5.50 15.02 1.21
CA LEU A 330 -4.63 15.15 0.05
C LEU A 330 -3.35 14.32 0.20
N ASN A 331 -2.67 14.41 1.35
CA ASN A 331 -1.48 13.60 1.65
C ASN A 331 -1.78 12.10 1.61
N MET A 332 -2.90 11.68 2.18
CA MET A 332 -3.35 10.30 2.13
C MET A 332 -3.66 9.86 0.68
N LEU A 333 -4.36 10.69 -0.10
CA LEU A 333 -4.66 10.40 -1.51
C LEU A 333 -3.39 10.27 -2.35
N LEU A 334 -2.48 11.23 -2.25
CA LEU A 334 -1.23 11.23 -3.01
C LEU A 334 -0.33 10.05 -2.65
N SER A 335 -0.18 9.74 -1.35
CA SER A 335 0.64 8.60 -0.91
C SER A 335 0.10 7.26 -1.43
N ASN A 336 -1.21 7.06 -1.41
CA ASN A 336 -1.83 5.85 -1.99
C ASN A 336 -1.75 5.85 -3.52
N LEU A 337 -1.91 7.02 -4.17
CA LEU A 337 -1.80 7.16 -5.61
C LEU A 337 -0.40 6.78 -6.13
N VAL A 338 0.66 7.18 -5.42
CA VAL A 338 2.04 6.77 -5.71
C VAL A 338 2.15 5.25 -5.81
N VAL A 339 1.59 4.53 -4.81
CA VAL A 339 1.61 3.05 -4.77
C VAL A 339 0.80 2.45 -5.92
N VAL A 340 -0.35 3.04 -6.26
CA VAL A 340 -1.19 2.56 -7.37
C VAL A 340 -0.45 2.72 -8.70
N LEU A 341 0.16 3.88 -8.95
CA LEU A 341 0.92 4.15 -10.18
C LEU A 341 2.19 3.29 -10.28
N ASP A 342 2.80 2.88 -9.16
CA ASP A 342 3.97 2.00 -9.18
C ASP A 342 3.66 0.56 -9.63
N HIS A 343 2.41 0.10 -9.49
CA HIS A 343 2.04 -1.29 -9.74
C HIS A 343 1.01 -1.48 -10.86
N THR A 344 0.47 -0.40 -11.41
CA THR A 344 -0.53 -0.44 -12.47
C THR A 344 -0.10 0.43 -13.65
N ALA A 345 -0.45 -0.01 -14.85
CA ALA A 345 -0.32 0.78 -16.07
C ALA A 345 -1.72 1.10 -16.59
N THR A 346 -1.87 2.25 -17.25
CA THR A 346 -3.16 2.62 -17.86
C THR A 346 -3.04 2.81 -19.35
N HIS A 347 -4.11 2.48 -20.07
CA HIS A 347 -4.26 2.75 -21.50
C HIS A 347 -5.00 4.05 -21.77
N SER A 348 -5.27 4.85 -20.73
CA SER A 348 -6.05 6.09 -20.88
C SER A 348 -5.14 7.23 -21.32
N THR A 349 -5.45 7.82 -22.46
CA THR A 349 -4.70 8.96 -22.99
C THR A 349 -4.94 10.25 -22.21
N LEU A 350 -6.09 10.38 -21.55
CA LEU A 350 -6.49 11.60 -20.84
C LEU A 350 -6.05 11.61 -19.38
N LEU A 351 -5.85 10.44 -18.78
CA LEU A 351 -5.65 10.31 -17.35
C LEU A 351 -4.30 10.89 -16.87
N PRO A 352 -3.14 10.62 -17.52
CA PRO A 352 -1.88 11.26 -17.14
C PRO A 352 -1.98 12.79 -17.20
N ALA A 353 -2.66 13.33 -18.22
CA ALA A 353 -2.88 14.76 -18.36
C ALA A 353 -3.76 15.32 -17.23
N ARG A 354 -4.83 14.64 -16.82
CA ARG A 354 -5.67 15.08 -15.68
C ARG A 354 -4.88 15.07 -14.37
N LEU A 355 -4.16 13.99 -14.09
CA LEU A 355 -3.33 13.89 -12.88
C LEU A 355 -2.27 15.00 -12.87
N PHE A 356 -1.57 15.20 -13.99
CA PHE A 356 -0.61 16.30 -14.15
C PHE A 356 -1.24 17.65 -13.80
N ARG A 357 -2.40 17.98 -14.40
CA ARG A 357 -3.09 19.25 -14.18
C ARG A 357 -3.59 19.42 -12.74
N ALA A 358 -3.94 18.34 -12.03
CA ALA A 358 -4.34 18.39 -10.64
C ALA A 358 -3.16 18.62 -9.67
N ILE A 359 -1.96 18.16 -10.04
CA ILE A 359 -0.76 18.18 -9.18
C ILE A 359 0.03 19.49 -9.36
N VAL A 360 0.24 19.92 -10.59
CA VAL A 360 1.13 21.05 -10.92
C VAL A 360 0.76 22.36 -10.19
N PRO A 361 -0.52 22.74 -10.06
CA PRO A 361 -0.91 23.93 -9.29
C PRO A 361 -0.45 23.89 -7.83
N ARG A 362 -0.25 22.70 -7.23
CA ARG A 362 0.27 22.54 -5.86
C ARG A 362 1.77 22.81 -5.74
N LEU A 363 2.50 22.66 -6.84
CA LEU A 363 3.93 22.93 -6.93
C LEU A 363 4.21 24.38 -7.34
N SER A 364 3.27 25.04 -8.01
CA SER A 364 3.39 26.43 -8.44
C SER A 364 3.80 27.42 -7.34
N PRO A 365 3.35 27.32 -6.07
CA PRO A 365 3.75 28.26 -5.01
C PRO A 365 5.24 28.22 -4.68
N LEU A 366 5.96 27.16 -5.08
CA LEU A 366 7.41 27.03 -4.87
C LEU A 366 8.23 27.72 -5.96
N LEU A 367 7.58 28.18 -7.03
CA LEU A 367 8.26 28.91 -8.10
C LEU A 367 8.52 30.36 -7.67
N PRO A 368 9.63 30.96 -8.14
CA PRO A 368 9.93 32.36 -7.87
C PRO A 368 8.83 33.26 -8.47
N LYS A 369 8.28 34.17 -7.65
CA LYS A 369 7.33 35.18 -8.13
C LYS A 369 8.05 36.17 -9.07
N LYS A 370 7.40 36.58 -10.16
CA LYS A 370 7.94 37.51 -11.19
C LYS A 370 8.65 38.75 -10.64
N GLN A 371 8.19 39.32 -9.52
CA GLN A 371 8.80 40.48 -8.87
C GLN A 371 10.25 40.24 -8.42
N ALA A 372 10.57 39.02 -7.97
CA ALA A 372 11.94 38.66 -7.59
C ALA A 372 12.86 38.54 -8.81
N ILE A 373 12.29 38.28 -10.00
CA ILE A 373 13.06 38.16 -11.25
C ILE A 373 13.31 39.54 -11.86
N GLU A 374 12.32 40.44 -11.79
CA GLU A 374 12.46 41.83 -12.26
C GLU A 374 13.48 42.62 -11.42
N SER A 375 13.62 42.34 -10.12
CA SER A 375 14.68 42.92 -9.28
C SER A 375 16.08 42.42 -9.70
N ILE A 376 16.22 41.14 -10.04
CA ILE A 376 17.48 40.58 -10.56
C ILE A 376 17.84 41.22 -11.90
N ASN A 377 16.92 41.29 -12.85
CA ASN A 377 17.18 41.83 -14.20
C ASN A 377 17.43 43.35 -14.21
N SER A 378 16.80 44.11 -13.31
CA SER A 378 17.04 45.55 -13.17
C SER A 378 18.38 45.86 -12.50
N SER A 379 18.95 44.93 -11.73
CA SER A 379 20.33 45.04 -11.20
C SER A 379 21.39 44.78 -12.28
N LEU A 380 21.11 43.89 -13.24
CA LEU A 380 22.02 43.55 -14.36
C LEU A 380 22.05 44.62 -15.46
N THR A 381 20.96 45.35 -15.68
CA THR A 381 20.82 46.31 -16.81
C THR A 381 21.11 47.76 -16.45
N LYS A 382 21.24 48.13 -15.16
CA LYS A 382 21.62 49.49 -14.72
C LYS A 382 23.12 49.79 -14.72
N GLY A 383 23.90 49.00 -15.46
CA GLY A 383 25.35 49.13 -15.57
C GLY A 383 25.86 49.47 -16.97
N SER A 384 25.23 50.37 -17.73
CA SER A 384 25.86 51.15 -18.83
C SER A 384 24.79 51.83 -19.68
N VAL A 385 24.59 53.13 -19.53
CA VAL A 385 24.63 54.17 -20.58
C VAL A 385 24.42 55.51 -19.87
N ASN A 386 25.53 56.17 -19.53
CA ASN A 386 25.68 57.61 -19.75
C ASN A 386 27.13 57.97 -19.48
N GLY A 387 27.87 58.06 -20.58
CA GLY A 387 29.21 58.59 -20.62
C GLY A 387 29.55 58.99 -22.04
N GLU A 388 29.06 60.14 -22.47
CA GLU A 388 29.93 61.03 -23.24
C GLU A 388 31.21 61.34 -22.42
N PRO A 389 32.35 61.60 -23.08
CA PRO A 389 33.59 60.91 -22.76
C PRO A 389 34.62 61.82 -22.07
N GLY A 390 35.26 61.34 -21.00
CA GLY A 390 36.25 62.14 -20.27
C GLY A 390 37.23 61.33 -19.42
N SER A 391 38.39 61.05 -20.03
CA SER A 391 39.73 60.81 -19.45
C SER A 391 39.96 59.85 -18.26
N SER A 392 40.75 58.81 -18.59
CA SER A 392 41.80 58.15 -17.82
C SER A 392 41.95 58.47 -16.31
N ARG A 393 41.83 57.43 -15.47
CA ARG A 393 42.99 56.87 -14.74
C ARG A 393 42.61 55.65 -13.92
N LYS A 394 43.45 54.62 -14.06
CA LYS A 394 43.71 53.51 -13.14
C LYS A 394 43.29 53.83 -11.69
N ASN A 395 42.43 52.99 -11.12
CA ASN A 395 42.67 52.49 -9.77
C ASN A 395 41.93 51.17 -9.51
N LYS A 396 42.75 50.14 -9.22
CA LYS A 396 42.37 48.92 -8.50
C LYS A 396 41.70 49.31 -7.18
N LYS A 397 40.46 48.91 -6.97
CA LYS A 397 39.98 48.51 -5.64
C LYS A 397 38.71 47.68 -5.80
N GLY A 398 38.77 46.45 -5.31
CA GLY A 398 37.64 45.55 -5.24
C GLY A 398 36.48 46.22 -4.52
N ARG A 399 35.31 46.18 -5.15
CA ARG A 399 34.03 46.42 -4.50
C ARG A 399 33.31 45.09 -4.48
N GLN A 400 33.41 44.44 -3.31
CA GLN A 400 32.37 43.55 -2.82
C GLN A 400 31.04 44.27 -3.02
N TYR A 401 30.13 43.67 -3.79
CA TYR A 401 28.78 44.17 -3.90
C TYR A 401 27.91 43.38 -2.93
N GLU A 402 27.59 44.04 -1.83
CA GLU A 402 26.46 43.77 -0.94
C GLU A 402 25.17 43.81 -1.77
N GLY A 403 24.70 42.64 -2.19
CA GLY A 403 23.47 42.48 -2.98
C GLY A 403 22.61 41.32 -2.49
N GLU A 404 22.82 40.89 -1.25
CA GLU A 404 22.09 39.78 -0.61
C GLU A 404 20.74 40.24 -0.01
N GLU A 405 20.48 41.56 0.02
CA GLU A 405 19.27 42.15 0.65
C GLU A 405 18.13 42.48 -0.33
N LEU A 406 18.28 42.22 -1.63
CA LEU A 406 17.25 42.50 -2.66
C LEU A 406 16.35 41.30 -2.98
N LEU A 407 16.59 40.17 -2.32
CA LEU A 407 15.64 39.07 -2.22
C LEU A 407 14.76 39.36 -1.01
N GLY A 408 13.79 40.25 -1.20
CA GLY A 408 12.77 40.48 -0.17
C GLY A 408 12.26 39.14 0.33
N PRO A 409 12.12 38.96 1.67
CA PRO A 409 11.62 37.72 2.23
C PRO A 409 10.36 37.34 1.47
N LEU A 410 10.26 36.07 1.06
CA LEU A 410 9.00 35.52 0.60
C LEU A 410 7.95 35.95 1.63
N ASP A 411 7.09 36.93 1.31
CA ASP A 411 6.03 37.38 2.23
C ASP A 411 5.01 36.25 2.52
N ASN A 412 5.19 35.09 1.86
CA ASN A 412 4.50 33.83 2.10
C ASN A 412 5.44 32.75 2.69
N SER A 413 6.61 33.07 3.26
CA SER A 413 7.52 32.07 3.87
C SER A 413 6.84 31.28 4.98
N ASN A 414 5.87 31.88 5.66
CA ASN A 414 5.04 31.22 6.68
C ASN A 414 4.20 30.07 6.10
N GLU A 415 3.91 30.06 4.80
CA GLU A 415 3.10 29.00 4.19
C GLU A 415 3.85 27.66 4.06
N LEU A 416 5.18 27.67 3.99
CA LEU A 416 6.01 26.47 3.84
C LEU A 416 6.54 25.95 5.20
N GLU A 417 6.24 26.64 6.29
CA GLU A 417 6.53 26.20 7.66
C GLU A 417 5.63 25.03 8.09
N ASP A 418 4.50 24.82 7.41
CA ASP A 418 3.60 23.70 7.68
C ASP A 418 4.20 22.35 7.21
N PRO A 419 4.53 21.42 8.15
CA PRO A 419 5.07 20.11 7.80
C PRO A 419 4.12 19.26 6.95
N GLU A 420 2.80 19.48 7.04
CA GLU A 420 1.83 18.74 6.21
C GLU A 420 1.96 19.15 4.75
N ARG A 421 2.11 20.46 4.48
CA ARG A 421 2.31 20.98 3.13
C ARG A 421 3.65 20.56 2.54
N ALA A 422 4.72 20.57 3.34
CA ALA A 422 6.02 20.04 2.93
C ALA A 422 5.90 18.57 2.48
N THR A 423 5.16 17.76 3.23
CA THR A 423 4.86 16.36 2.85
C THR A 423 4.04 16.30 1.57
N THR A 424 3.04 17.15 1.40
CA THR A 424 2.23 17.24 0.18
C THR A 424 3.07 17.51 -1.05
N VAL A 425 4.01 18.46 -0.97
CA VAL A 425 4.93 18.81 -2.06
C VAL A 425 5.77 17.60 -2.46
N LEU A 426 6.38 16.91 -1.49
CA LEU A 426 7.19 15.72 -1.76
C LEU A 426 6.38 14.62 -2.45
N LEU A 427 5.14 14.40 -2.01
CA LEU A 427 4.23 13.43 -2.62
C LEU A 427 3.77 13.87 -4.02
N CYS A 428 3.52 15.16 -4.25
CA CYS A 428 3.20 15.69 -5.57
C CYS A 428 4.34 15.44 -6.56
N VAL A 429 5.58 15.65 -6.13
CA VAL A 429 6.79 15.36 -6.92
C VAL A 429 6.88 13.86 -7.22
N ASP A 430 6.61 12.98 -6.25
CA ASP A 430 6.59 11.52 -6.47
C ASP A 430 5.51 11.08 -7.46
N VAL A 431 4.31 11.66 -7.39
CA VAL A 431 3.25 11.35 -8.36
C VAL A 431 3.65 11.88 -9.74
N LEU A 432 4.20 13.09 -9.83
CA LEU A 432 4.63 13.70 -11.08
C LEU A 432 5.73 12.88 -11.77
N GLU A 433 6.68 12.33 -11.01
CA GLU A 433 7.68 11.37 -11.49
C GLU A 433 7.03 10.20 -12.24
N ARG A 434 5.97 9.62 -11.67
CA ARG A 434 5.27 8.46 -12.24
C ARG A 434 4.43 8.86 -13.44
N VAL A 435 3.80 10.04 -13.41
CA VAL A 435 3.06 10.59 -14.54
C VAL A 435 3.97 10.81 -15.76
N PHE A 436 5.23 11.22 -15.57
CA PHE A 436 6.18 11.32 -16.69
C PHE A 436 6.57 9.98 -17.32
N ARG A 437 6.40 8.86 -16.60
CA ARG A 437 6.66 7.52 -17.15
C ARG A 437 5.54 7.02 -18.05
N GLU A 438 4.37 7.65 -18.00
CA GLU A 438 3.21 7.25 -18.80
C GLU A 438 3.40 7.67 -20.26
N PRO A 439 3.33 6.72 -21.23
CA PRO A 439 3.63 7.01 -22.62
C PRO A 439 2.60 7.91 -23.32
N TYR A 440 1.43 8.10 -22.70
CA TYR A 440 0.34 8.89 -23.26
C TYR A 440 0.31 10.34 -22.76
N LEU A 441 1.28 10.79 -21.96
CA LEU A 441 1.39 12.20 -21.61
C LEU A 441 1.72 13.01 -22.86
N SER A 442 0.94 14.06 -23.16
CA SER A 442 1.18 14.90 -24.33
C SER A 442 2.55 15.57 -24.26
N ALA A 443 3.17 15.79 -25.42
CA ALA A 443 4.49 16.43 -25.50
C ALA A 443 4.49 17.84 -24.87
N SER A 444 3.38 18.58 -25.00
CA SER A 444 3.14 19.89 -24.38
C SER A 444 3.25 19.83 -22.85
N LEU A 445 2.54 18.89 -22.21
CA LEU A 445 2.57 18.71 -20.75
C LEU A 445 3.91 18.14 -20.28
N HIS A 446 4.52 17.24 -21.05
CA HIS A 446 5.86 16.73 -20.76
C HIS A 446 6.91 17.84 -20.77
N SER A 447 6.87 18.75 -21.76
CA SER A 447 7.74 19.92 -21.85
C SER A 447 7.51 20.88 -20.68
N LEU A 448 6.26 21.26 -20.43
CA LEU A 448 5.89 22.15 -19.32
C LEU A 448 6.33 21.60 -17.96
N GLY A 449 6.10 20.31 -17.73
CA GLY A 449 6.51 19.63 -16.52
C GLY A 449 8.03 19.55 -16.37
N SER A 450 8.75 19.29 -17.46
CA SER A 450 10.22 19.30 -17.44
C SER A 450 10.76 20.69 -17.09
N ARG A 451 10.19 21.76 -17.66
CA ARG A 451 10.53 23.15 -17.33
C ARG A 451 10.23 23.46 -15.88
N LEU A 452 9.11 22.97 -15.34
CA LEU A 452 8.74 23.14 -13.92
C LEU A 452 9.81 22.55 -13.00
N ILE A 453 10.21 21.30 -13.24
CA ILE A 453 11.21 20.60 -12.43
C ILE A 453 12.57 21.31 -12.48
N ILE A 454 12.99 21.77 -13.67
CA ILE A 454 14.22 22.54 -13.85
C ILE A 454 14.14 23.88 -13.11
N ALA A 455 13.02 24.60 -13.23
CA ALA A 455 12.83 25.89 -12.55
C ALA A 455 12.85 25.74 -11.02
N LEU A 456 12.20 24.71 -10.48
CA LEU A 456 12.24 24.39 -9.05
C LEU A 456 13.65 24.06 -8.58
N GLN A 457 14.41 23.27 -9.34
CA GLN A 457 15.77 22.93 -8.97
C GLN A 457 16.72 24.13 -9.06
N LEU A 458 16.60 24.95 -10.11
CA LEU A 458 17.35 26.19 -10.23
C LEU A 458 17.06 27.08 -9.02
N HIS A 459 15.79 27.26 -8.67
CA HIS A 459 15.40 28.06 -7.52
C HIS A 459 16.02 27.54 -6.20
N LEU A 460 15.98 26.23 -5.97
CA LEU A 460 16.56 25.61 -4.76
C LEU A 460 18.10 25.67 -4.72
N THR A 461 18.77 25.72 -5.88
CA THR A 461 20.23 25.75 -5.96
C THR A 461 20.80 27.17 -5.95
N THR A 462 20.11 28.14 -6.56
CA THR A 462 20.53 29.56 -6.56
C THR A 462 20.22 30.25 -5.24
N HIS A 463 19.18 29.79 -4.55
CA HIS A 463 18.85 30.20 -3.19
C HIS A 463 19.01 28.99 -2.28
N PRO A 464 20.26 28.54 -2.02
CA PRO A 464 20.46 27.62 -0.91
C PRO A 464 19.83 28.33 0.29
N LEU A 465 18.97 27.61 1.03
CA LEU A 465 18.31 28.11 2.24
C LEU A 465 19.36 28.32 3.34
N ALA A 466 20.36 29.16 3.06
CA ALA A 466 21.53 29.45 3.88
C ALA A 466 21.12 30.19 5.15
N ASN A 467 19.98 30.88 5.10
CA ASN A 467 19.17 31.19 6.25
C ASN A 467 17.82 30.51 6.02
N PRO A 468 17.60 29.26 6.51
CA PRO A 468 16.24 28.76 6.54
C PRO A 468 15.46 29.80 7.36
N PRO A 469 14.35 30.36 6.85
CA PRO A 469 13.48 31.17 7.69
C PRO A 469 13.24 30.34 8.94
N ILE A 470 13.48 30.95 10.11
CA ILE A 470 13.54 30.29 11.41
C ILE A 470 12.33 29.33 11.56
N GLY A 471 12.48 28.05 11.20
CA GLY A 471 11.35 27.11 11.03
C GLY A 471 11.40 26.16 9.81
N GLY A 472 12.07 26.53 8.72
CA GLY A 472 12.20 25.68 7.52
C GLY A 472 13.20 24.53 7.73
N SER A 473 12.74 23.28 7.74
CA SER A 473 13.61 22.11 7.92
C SER A 473 14.55 21.94 6.72
N LEU A 474 15.86 22.10 6.92
CA LEU A 474 16.92 21.73 5.96
C LEU A 474 16.73 20.31 5.40
N ALA A 475 16.09 19.41 6.16
CA ALA A 475 15.78 18.07 5.71
C ALA A 475 14.76 18.07 4.55
N PHE A 476 13.76 18.95 4.57
CA PHE A 476 12.77 19.06 3.51
C PHE A 476 13.40 19.51 2.20
N SER A 477 14.21 20.58 2.21
CA SER A 477 14.86 21.08 0.99
C SER A 477 15.83 20.05 0.40
N THR A 478 16.61 19.38 1.26
CA THR A 478 17.49 18.28 0.86
C THR A 478 16.70 17.13 0.23
N GLN A 479 15.56 16.75 0.82
CA GLN A 479 14.72 15.68 0.32
C GLN A 479 14.03 16.06 -1.00
N LEU A 480 13.54 17.30 -1.11
CA LEU A 480 12.94 17.82 -2.34
C LEU A 480 13.98 17.87 -3.46
N GLN A 481 15.17 18.40 -3.19
CA GLN A 481 16.27 18.43 -4.15
C GLN A 481 16.65 17.01 -4.61
N ALA A 482 16.75 16.05 -3.68
CA ALA A 482 17.03 14.65 -4.03
C ALA A 482 15.98 14.06 -4.98
N LYS A 483 14.69 14.33 -4.74
CA LYS A 483 13.59 13.88 -5.61
C LYS A 483 13.60 14.57 -6.98
N LEU A 484 13.83 15.88 -7.04
CA LEU A 484 13.92 16.62 -8.30
C LEU A 484 15.08 16.10 -9.17
N VAL A 485 16.25 15.86 -8.56
CA VAL A 485 17.41 15.25 -9.22
C VAL A 485 17.07 13.85 -9.75
N GLN A 486 16.37 13.03 -8.96
CA GLN A 486 15.90 11.71 -9.40
C GLN A 486 14.97 11.81 -10.63
N ILE A 487 14.00 12.73 -10.62
CA ILE A 487 13.09 12.96 -11.75
C ILE A 487 13.88 13.41 -12.98
N GLN A 488 14.82 14.35 -12.83
CA GLN A 488 15.67 14.78 -13.94
C GLN A 488 16.47 13.61 -14.54
N GLY A 489 17.00 12.72 -13.70
CA GLY A 489 17.64 11.49 -14.13
C GLY A 489 16.73 10.63 -15.03
N HIS A 490 15.46 10.48 -14.67
CA HIS A 490 14.48 9.77 -15.49
C HIS A 490 14.14 10.51 -16.79
N LEU A 491 13.99 11.83 -16.74
CA LEU A 491 13.75 12.67 -17.92
C LEU A 491 14.94 12.63 -18.90
N LEU A 492 16.17 12.46 -18.40
CA LEU A 492 17.39 12.29 -19.21
C LEU A 492 17.40 10.97 -20.00
N LEU A 493 16.88 9.90 -19.39
CA LEU A 493 16.75 8.59 -20.05
C LEU A 493 15.53 8.47 -20.97
N GLY A 494 14.54 9.36 -20.80
CA GLY A 494 13.27 9.30 -21.49
C GLY A 494 13.36 9.52 -23.00
N VAL A 495 12.42 8.92 -23.74
CA VAL A 495 12.33 9.00 -25.21
C VAL A 495 11.88 10.39 -25.68
N ALA A 496 11.39 11.25 -24.78
CA ALA A 496 10.74 12.50 -25.14
C ALA A 496 11.69 13.57 -25.72
N GLY A 497 13.01 13.36 -25.83
CA GLY A 497 13.93 14.33 -26.45
C GLY A 497 14.18 15.60 -25.64
N HIS A 498 13.66 15.68 -24.40
CA HIS A 498 13.84 16.81 -23.48
C HIS A 498 15.12 16.69 -22.62
N ALA A 499 15.80 15.54 -22.70
CA ALA A 499 17.04 15.20 -21.99
C ALA A 499 18.16 16.26 -22.07
N PRO A 500 18.53 16.84 -23.23
CA PRO A 500 19.74 17.67 -23.30
C PRO A 500 19.65 18.96 -22.48
N ARG A 501 18.43 19.44 -22.21
CA ARG A 501 18.18 20.77 -21.61
C ARG A 501 18.54 20.84 -20.13
N GLY A 502 18.26 19.78 -19.38
CA GLY A 502 18.56 19.69 -17.95
C GLY A 502 19.96 19.17 -17.66
N THR A 503 20.67 18.60 -18.64
CA THR A 503 21.91 17.85 -18.39
C THR A 503 22.98 18.72 -17.74
N ASN A 504 23.22 19.93 -18.26
CA ASN A 504 24.24 20.83 -17.69
C ASN A 504 23.92 21.25 -16.26
N HIS A 505 22.65 21.57 -15.99
CA HIS A 505 22.22 21.95 -14.64
C HIS A 505 22.24 20.76 -13.68
N PHE A 506 21.83 19.58 -14.15
CA PHE A 506 21.90 18.33 -13.42
C PHE A 506 23.34 17.97 -13.06
N VAL A 507 24.27 18.02 -14.03
CA VAL A 507 25.72 17.82 -13.81
C VAL A 507 26.28 18.84 -12.82
N SER A 508 25.92 20.12 -12.98
CA SER A 508 26.36 21.19 -12.07
C SER A 508 25.84 20.96 -10.64
N THR A 509 24.57 20.59 -10.50
CA THR A 509 23.97 20.28 -9.20
C THR A 509 24.68 19.11 -8.53
N LEU A 510 24.96 18.04 -9.29
CA LEU A 510 25.69 16.88 -8.79
C LEU A 510 27.14 17.20 -8.41
N SER A 511 27.80 18.09 -9.15
CA SER A 511 29.18 18.51 -8.87
C SER A 511 29.31 19.36 -7.59
N ILE A 512 28.23 20.02 -7.18
CA ILE A 512 28.20 20.88 -5.98
C ILE A 512 27.79 20.07 -4.74
N CYS A 513 27.04 18.99 -4.91
CA CYS A 513 26.58 18.16 -3.80
C CYS A 513 27.71 17.32 -3.20
N ASP A 514 27.75 17.25 -1.87
CA ASP A 514 28.63 16.33 -1.15
C ASP A 514 28.35 14.87 -1.58
N PRO A 515 29.36 14.06 -1.94
CA PRO A 515 29.18 12.65 -2.27
C PRO A 515 28.50 11.82 -1.16
N GLU A 516 28.53 12.26 0.10
CA GLU A 516 27.80 11.59 1.19
C GLU A 516 26.34 12.03 1.34
N SER A 517 25.94 13.10 0.63
CA SER A 517 24.59 13.66 0.70
C SER A 517 23.50 12.69 0.25
N LEU A 518 22.29 12.89 0.76
CA LEU A 518 21.10 12.16 0.30
C LEU A 518 20.92 12.29 -1.22
N VAL A 519 21.25 13.46 -1.78
CA VAL A 519 21.19 13.72 -3.22
C VAL A 519 22.11 12.77 -3.98
N ALA A 520 23.37 12.61 -3.54
CA ALA A 520 24.33 11.70 -4.15
C ALA A 520 23.93 10.21 -4.04
N LYS A 521 23.31 9.80 -2.92
CA LYS A 521 22.83 8.42 -2.74
C LYS A 521 21.63 8.11 -3.63
N THR A 522 20.69 9.04 -3.71
CA THR A 522 19.45 8.88 -4.49
C THR A 522 19.74 8.97 -5.99
N SER A 523 20.78 9.72 -6.38
CA SER A 523 21.16 9.91 -7.77
C SER A 523 22.00 8.79 -8.36
N LYS A 524 22.34 7.71 -7.64
CA LYS A 524 23.23 6.65 -8.20
C LYS A 524 22.74 6.10 -9.54
N LEU A 525 21.45 5.75 -9.64
CA LEU A 525 20.88 5.28 -10.91
C LEU A 525 20.91 6.36 -11.99
N SER A 526 20.68 7.61 -11.61
CA SER A 526 20.71 8.77 -12.51
C SER A 526 22.15 9.12 -12.94
N LEU A 527 23.15 8.86 -12.09
CA LEU A 527 24.57 8.99 -12.37
C LEU A 527 25.05 7.88 -13.30
N ASP A 528 24.64 6.62 -13.04
CA ASP A 528 24.93 5.50 -13.93
C ASP A 528 24.31 5.73 -15.32
N ALA A 529 23.10 6.30 -15.36
CA ALA A 529 22.42 6.73 -16.57
C ALA A 529 23.16 7.86 -17.29
N LEU A 530 23.55 8.91 -16.56
CA LEU A 530 24.32 10.01 -17.10
C LEU A 530 25.69 9.54 -17.62
N ASP A 531 26.38 8.67 -16.89
CA ASP A 531 27.64 8.06 -17.32
C ASP A 531 27.44 7.27 -18.61
N SER A 532 26.34 6.52 -18.72
CA SER A 532 26.00 5.80 -19.95
C SER A 532 25.70 6.73 -21.13
N ILE A 533 25.20 7.96 -20.88
CA ILE A 533 24.95 8.99 -21.90
C ILE A 533 26.25 9.69 -22.31
N LEU A 534 27.09 10.06 -21.34
CA LEU A 534 28.36 10.77 -21.57
C LEU A 534 29.45 9.85 -22.14
N HIS A 535 29.46 8.59 -21.70
CA HIS A 535 30.42 7.56 -22.08
C HIS A 535 29.69 6.34 -22.67
N PRO A 536 29.05 6.48 -23.85
CA PRO A 536 28.34 5.37 -24.47
C PRO A 536 29.31 4.21 -24.72
N ARG A 537 29.09 3.08 -24.04
CA ARG A 537 29.92 1.86 -24.17
C ARG A 537 29.68 1.09 -25.47
N MET A 538 28.69 1.52 -26.24
CA MET A 538 28.34 1.01 -27.55
C MET A 538 28.52 2.14 -28.57
N PRO A 539 28.96 1.85 -29.80
CA PRO A 539 29.02 2.87 -30.85
C PRO A 539 27.63 3.52 -31.01
N PRO A 540 27.55 4.85 -31.11
CA PRO A 540 26.28 5.55 -31.17
C PRO A 540 25.50 5.08 -32.40
N ALA A 541 24.29 4.57 -32.18
CA ALA A 541 23.39 4.30 -33.28
C ALA A 541 23.11 5.63 -33.99
N VAL A 542 23.34 5.69 -35.31
CA VAL A 542 23.05 6.87 -36.13
C VAL A 542 21.54 7.10 -36.09
N ARG A 543 21.08 7.92 -35.15
CA ARG A 543 19.69 8.35 -35.04
C ARG A 543 19.56 9.72 -35.68
N PRO A 544 18.47 9.98 -36.41
CA PRO A 544 18.17 11.33 -36.86
C PRO A 544 18.13 12.26 -35.64
N LEU A 545 18.76 13.43 -35.77
CA LEU A 545 18.71 14.46 -34.74
C LEU A 545 17.23 14.78 -34.44
N PRO A 546 16.85 14.90 -33.16
CA PRO A 546 15.50 15.30 -32.82
C PRO A 546 15.22 16.69 -33.41
N LYS A 547 13.97 16.94 -33.83
CA LYS A 547 13.58 18.21 -34.46
C LYS A 547 13.91 19.37 -33.51
N ALA A 548 14.37 20.51 -34.03
CA ALA A 548 14.74 21.68 -33.21
C ALA A 548 13.59 22.16 -32.30
N GLU A 549 12.34 21.95 -32.72
CA GLU A 549 11.13 22.20 -31.94
C GLU A 549 11.10 21.42 -30.60
N SER A 550 11.75 20.24 -30.54
CA SER A 550 11.89 19.48 -29.30
C SER A 550 13.03 19.97 -28.41
N LEU A 551 13.72 21.07 -28.76
CA LEU A 551 14.80 21.68 -27.98
C LEU A 551 14.43 23.04 -27.33
N MET A 552 13.21 23.52 -27.59
CA MET A 552 12.66 24.80 -27.15
C MET A 552 12.54 24.99 -25.62
N LEU A 553 13.40 25.84 -25.05
CA LEU A 553 13.49 26.12 -23.59
C LEU A 553 12.74 27.39 -23.19
N PHE A 554 12.62 28.34 -24.12
CA PHE A 554 12.15 29.68 -23.83
C PHE A 554 10.65 29.82 -24.08
N ARG A 555 10.02 30.78 -23.40
CA ARG A 555 8.60 31.13 -23.63
C ARG A 555 8.34 31.56 -25.08
N LEU A 556 9.33 32.19 -25.71
CA LEU A 556 9.29 32.61 -27.12
C LEU A 556 9.14 31.43 -28.08
N GLU A 557 9.56 30.25 -27.65
CA GLU A 557 9.58 29.02 -28.41
C GLU A 557 8.43 28.09 -28.00
N GLU A 558 7.57 28.51 -27.07
CA GLU A 558 6.41 27.76 -26.61
C GLU A 558 5.39 27.62 -27.74
N GLY A 559 5.04 26.37 -28.07
CA GLY A 559 3.98 26.08 -29.02
C GLY A 559 2.63 26.60 -28.52
N LYS A 560 1.69 26.86 -29.44
CA LYS A 560 0.34 27.37 -29.08
C LYS A 560 -0.35 26.50 -28.02
N GLU A 561 -0.31 25.18 -28.18
CA GLU A 561 -0.89 24.23 -27.23
C GLU A 561 -0.25 24.32 -25.84
N GLU A 562 1.08 24.44 -25.79
CA GLU A 562 1.82 24.53 -24.52
C GLU A 562 1.50 25.85 -23.79
N ARG A 563 1.35 26.94 -24.54
CA ARG A 563 0.92 28.25 -24.01
C ARG A 563 -0.49 28.18 -23.42
N GLU A 564 -1.44 27.61 -24.16
CA GLU A 564 -2.82 27.43 -23.70
C GLU A 564 -2.89 26.58 -22.42
N GLU A 565 -2.11 25.49 -22.34
CA GLU A 565 -2.05 24.65 -21.14
C GLU A 565 -1.39 25.38 -19.96
N ARG A 566 -0.36 26.20 -20.20
CA ARG A 566 0.30 27.01 -19.17
C ARG A 566 -0.64 28.06 -18.58
N GLU A 567 -1.37 28.78 -19.43
CA GLU A 567 -2.41 29.75 -19.04
C GLU A 567 -3.53 29.05 -18.24
N ARG A 568 -3.99 27.88 -18.71
CA ARG A 568 -5.01 27.08 -18.03
C ARG A 568 -4.59 26.63 -16.63
N LEU A 569 -3.30 26.38 -16.43
CA LEU A 569 -2.73 25.97 -15.14
C LEU A 569 -2.33 27.16 -14.25
N SER A 570 -2.63 28.40 -14.67
CA SER A 570 -2.28 29.62 -13.95
C SER A 570 -0.78 29.76 -13.69
N LEU A 571 0.06 29.19 -14.55
CA LEU A 571 1.52 29.19 -14.40
C LEU A 571 2.19 30.45 -14.96
N ASP A 572 1.40 31.45 -15.39
CA ASP A 572 1.89 32.71 -15.97
C ASP A 572 2.86 33.47 -15.05
N HIS A 573 2.67 33.36 -13.73
CA HIS A 573 3.32 34.20 -12.72
C HIS A 573 4.66 33.67 -12.19
N GLY A 574 5.02 32.40 -12.48
CA GLY A 574 6.20 31.73 -11.90
C GLY A 574 7.33 31.38 -12.87
N PHE A 575 7.05 31.29 -14.17
CA PHE A 575 8.04 30.90 -15.19
C PHE A 575 8.80 32.08 -15.81
N GLY A 576 9.23 33.07 -15.02
CA GLY A 576 9.76 34.35 -15.53
C GLY A 576 11.11 34.31 -16.27
N MET A 577 11.42 33.26 -17.04
CA MET A 577 12.55 33.24 -17.98
C MET A 577 12.22 33.97 -19.29
N ASP A 578 11.51 35.10 -19.21
CA ASP A 578 11.45 36.06 -20.31
C ASP A 578 12.74 36.88 -20.28
N VAL A 579 13.83 36.27 -20.73
CA VAL A 579 14.93 37.06 -21.28
C VAL A 579 14.49 37.36 -22.71
N GLU A 580 13.88 38.52 -22.94
CA GLU A 580 13.83 39.09 -24.28
C GLU A 580 15.28 39.25 -24.72
N ILE A 581 15.80 38.27 -25.45
CA ILE A 581 17.07 38.41 -26.16
C ILE A 581 16.79 39.47 -27.22
N PRO A 582 17.41 40.67 -27.16
CA PRO A 582 17.25 41.67 -28.19
C PRO A 582 17.63 41.01 -29.51
N THR A 583 16.65 40.77 -30.37
CA THR A 583 16.91 40.22 -31.68
C THR A 583 17.55 41.35 -32.48
N GLU A 584 18.88 41.42 -32.49
CA GLU A 584 19.56 42.29 -33.43
C GLU A 584 19.07 41.92 -34.84
N PRO A 585 18.66 42.90 -35.66
CA PRO A 585 18.23 42.61 -37.01
C PRO A 585 19.41 42.01 -37.77
N ILE A 586 19.32 40.70 -38.05
CA ILE A 586 20.24 40.03 -38.96
C ILE A 586 20.08 40.73 -40.31
N LEU A 587 21.08 41.54 -40.66
CA LEU A 587 21.24 42.12 -41.98
C LEU A 587 21.17 40.98 -43.00
N THR A 588 20.08 40.95 -43.76
CA THR A 588 19.88 40.13 -44.95
C THR A 588 21.09 40.22 -45.87
N ALA A 589 21.86 39.13 -45.96
CA ALA A 589 22.79 38.94 -47.06
C ALA A 589 22.00 38.70 -48.36
N PRO A 590 22.48 39.22 -49.52
CA PRO A 590 21.75 39.14 -50.77
C PRO A 590 21.68 37.70 -51.29
N ALA A 591 20.46 37.27 -51.64
CA ALA A 591 20.19 36.00 -52.28
C ALA A 591 20.95 35.90 -53.61
N THR A 592 21.85 34.92 -53.71
CA THR A 592 22.46 34.53 -54.98
C THR A 592 21.43 33.68 -55.72
N VAL A 593 20.91 34.23 -56.82
CA VAL A 593 20.04 33.52 -57.76
C VAL A 593 20.84 32.38 -58.38
N VAL A 594 20.54 31.14 -57.99
CA VAL A 594 20.95 29.95 -58.72
C VAL A 594 19.79 29.55 -59.60
N THR A 595 19.99 29.75 -60.91
CA THR A 595 19.11 29.32 -61.99
C THR A 595 18.90 27.81 -61.93
N ALA A 596 17.65 27.38 -61.76
CA ALA A 596 17.26 25.98 -61.85
C ALA A 596 17.33 25.53 -63.32
N VAL A 597 18.01 24.40 -63.54
CA VAL A 597 17.98 23.63 -64.78
C VAL A 597 16.80 22.66 -64.68
N ASP A 598 15.86 22.78 -65.62
CA ASP A 598 14.76 21.84 -65.81
C ASP A 598 15.29 20.44 -66.12
N ILE A 599 14.90 19.46 -65.31
CA ILE A 599 15.01 18.03 -65.61
C ILE A 599 13.61 17.43 -65.43
N GLU A 600 13.03 17.04 -66.57
CA GLU A 600 11.77 16.29 -66.65
C GLU A 600 11.88 14.92 -65.97
N GLY A 601 10.88 14.59 -65.16
CA GLY A 601 10.70 13.28 -64.52
C GLY A 601 9.22 13.04 -64.16
N PRO A 602 8.76 11.77 -64.13
CA PRO A 602 7.45 11.40 -64.68
C PRO A 602 6.27 11.47 -63.69
N GLN A 603 5.09 11.56 -64.31
CA GLN A 603 3.74 11.63 -63.77
C GLN A 603 3.48 10.71 -62.57
N GLN A 604 2.98 11.28 -61.47
CA GLN A 604 2.24 10.57 -60.44
C GLN A 604 0.74 10.84 -60.60
N GLN A 605 -0.01 9.73 -60.70
CA GLN A 605 -1.47 9.68 -60.74
C GLN A 605 -2.06 10.24 -59.45
N GLN A 606 -2.91 11.26 -59.58
CA GLN A 606 -3.78 11.72 -58.51
C GLN A 606 -4.95 10.74 -58.36
N MET A 607 -5.09 10.17 -57.16
CA MET A 607 -6.27 9.42 -56.75
C MET A 607 -7.21 10.40 -56.05
N GLU A 608 -8.31 10.72 -56.72
CA GLU A 608 -9.38 11.60 -56.25
C GLU A 608 -10.22 10.86 -55.21
N VAL A 609 -10.13 11.27 -53.94
CA VAL A 609 -11.02 10.80 -52.89
C VAL A 609 -12.23 11.74 -52.84
N VAL A 610 -13.33 11.29 -53.44
CA VAL A 610 -14.65 11.92 -53.32
C VAL A 610 -15.16 11.71 -51.90
N VAL A 611 -15.25 12.78 -51.12
CA VAL A 611 -15.96 12.82 -49.83
C VAL A 611 -17.37 13.30 -50.09
N GLU A 612 -18.32 12.37 -50.18
CA GLU A 612 -19.75 12.68 -50.16
C GLU A 612 -20.20 12.96 -48.72
N SER A 613 -20.55 14.23 -48.48
CA SER A 613 -21.26 14.70 -47.30
C SER A 613 -22.76 14.51 -47.48
N ASN A 614 -23.32 13.46 -46.87
CA ASN A 614 -24.76 13.26 -46.78
C ASN A 614 -25.22 13.49 -45.33
N VAL A 615 -25.84 14.66 -45.10
CA VAL A 615 -26.49 15.06 -43.84
C VAL A 615 -27.98 14.76 -43.97
N GLY A 616 -28.52 13.94 -43.07
CA GLY A 616 -29.96 13.80 -42.87
C GLY A 616 -30.42 12.37 -42.58
N GLY A 617 -30.81 12.10 -41.33
CA GLY A 617 -31.49 10.85 -40.99
C GLY A 617 -31.56 10.59 -39.49
N GLU A 618 -32.61 11.12 -38.85
CA GLU A 618 -33.09 10.63 -37.54
C GLU A 618 -33.27 9.11 -37.58
N ARG A 619 -32.69 8.39 -36.61
CA ARG A 619 -33.01 6.98 -36.36
C ARG A 619 -33.48 6.79 -34.93
N ALA A 620 -34.77 6.52 -34.83
CA ALA A 620 -35.45 5.98 -33.68
C ALA A 620 -34.87 4.60 -33.29
N ILE A 621 -34.78 4.38 -31.99
CA ILE A 621 -34.34 3.13 -31.35
C ILE A 621 -35.48 2.10 -31.42
N PRO A 622 -35.24 0.85 -31.87
CA PRO A 622 -36.27 -0.18 -31.82
C PRO A 622 -36.44 -0.71 -30.39
N ARG A 623 -37.67 -0.59 -29.90
CA ARG A 623 -38.17 -1.17 -28.65
C ARG A 623 -38.40 -2.68 -28.85
N VAL A 624 -37.65 -3.50 -28.13
CA VAL A 624 -37.87 -4.96 -28.08
C VAL A 624 -38.96 -5.24 -27.05
N GLU A 625 -40.13 -5.64 -27.52
CA GLU A 625 -41.21 -6.21 -26.72
C GLU A 625 -40.88 -7.68 -26.41
N LYS A 626 -40.80 -8.03 -25.12
CA LYS A 626 -40.82 -9.42 -24.67
C LYS A 626 -42.27 -9.81 -24.38
N THR A 627 -42.84 -10.55 -25.32
CA THR A 627 -44.05 -11.37 -25.14
C THR A 627 -43.79 -12.46 -24.10
N GLY A 628 -44.53 -12.42 -22.99
CA GLY A 628 -44.66 -13.55 -22.07
C GLY A 628 -45.81 -14.47 -22.50
N PRO A 629 -45.73 -15.79 -22.28
CA PRO A 629 -46.88 -16.65 -22.41
C PRO A 629 -47.74 -16.57 -21.14
N SER A 630 -48.99 -16.17 -21.35
CA SER A 630 -50.10 -16.33 -20.41
C SER A 630 -50.50 -17.81 -20.34
N MET A 631 -50.69 -18.33 -19.13
CA MET A 631 -51.48 -19.54 -18.92
C MET A 631 -52.39 -19.30 -17.71
N ASP A 632 -53.65 -19.03 -18.01
CA ASP A 632 -54.77 -19.08 -17.10
C ASP A 632 -55.07 -20.54 -16.70
N GLN A 633 -55.36 -20.77 -15.41
CA GLN A 633 -56.47 -21.63 -14.96
C GLN A 633 -56.76 -21.48 -13.45
N LEU A 634 -57.82 -20.70 -13.17
CA LEU A 634 -59.00 -20.99 -12.33
C LEU A 634 -58.89 -21.79 -11.01
N ALA A 635 -59.35 -21.13 -9.92
CA ALA A 635 -60.36 -21.54 -8.91
C ALA A 635 -60.16 -22.88 -8.13
N MET A 636 -60.39 -23.04 -6.82
CA MET A 636 -61.27 -22.42 -5.81
C MET A 636 -60.86 -22.94 -4.37
N PRO A 637 -61.58 -22.64 -3.26
CA PRO A 637 -61.05 -22.48 -1.89
C PRO A 637 -61.48 -23.56 -0.87
N THR A 638 -60.86 -23.54 0.33
CA THR A 638 -61.38 -24.08 1.62
C THR A 638 -60.49 -23.55 2.77
N THR A 639 -60.94 -22.67 3.67
CA THR A 639 -61.63 -22.89 4.97
C THR A 639 -60.99 -23.86 5.96
N GLY A 640 -60.71 -23.36 7.18
CA GLY A 640 -60.53 -24.11 8.44
C GLY A 640 -59.05 -24.35 8.80
N THR A 641 -58.58 -24.26 10.05
CA THR A 641 -59.24 -24.17 11.35
C THR A 641 -58.17 -23.84 12.40
N SER A 642 -58.58 -23.12 13.44
CA SER A 642 -58.12 -23.15 14.85
C SER A 642 -56.90 -24.02 15.23
N ASN A 643 -55.95 -23.45 16.00
CA ASN A 643 -55.72 -23.87 17.40
C ASN A 643 -54.70 -22.99 18.15
N LEU A 644 -55.18 -22.38 19.25
CA LEU A 644 -54.39 -22.05 20.44
C LEU A 644 -53.89 -23.34 21.12
N PRO A 645 -52.80 -23.28 21.90
CA PRO A 645 -52.94 -23.25 23.37
C PRO A 645 -51.97 -22.24 24.02
N GLN A 646 -52.43 -21.30 24.85
CA GLN A 646 -52.54 -21.38 26.32
C GLN A 646 -51.39 -22.07 27.08
N VAL A 647 -50.68 -21.24 27.87
CA VAL A 647 -50.26 -21.41 29.28
C VAL A 647 -49.37 -22.61 29.62
N THR A 648 -48.12 -22.34 30.03
CA THR A 648 -47.64 -22.69 31.39
C THR A 648 -46.31 -22.00 31.71
N GLU A 649 -46.32 -21.11 32.70
CA GLU A 649 -45.16 -20.91 33.59
C GLU A 649 -44.90 -22.21 34.37
N PRO A 650 -43.65 -22.45 34.79
CA PRO A 650 -43.47 -22.48 36.23
C PRO A 650 -42.19 -21.79 36.71
N GLN A 651 -42.36 -21.01 37.79
CA GLN A 651 -41.36 -20.82 38.83
C GLN A 651 -41.01 -22.16 39.48
N SER A 652 -39.72 -22.41 39.77
CA SER A 652 -39.24 -22.70 41.14
C SER A 652 -37.81 -23.26 41.15
N GLN A 653 -36.99 -22.61 41.97
CA GLN A 653 -36.05 -23.17 42.95
C GLN A 653 -35.84 -24.70 42.94
N ALA A 654 -34.58 -25.13 42.89
CA ALA A 654 -34.02 -26.06 43.89
C ALA A 654 -32.49 -26.22 43.72
N SER A 655 -31.80 -26.08 44.84
CA SER A 655 -30.48 -26.61 45.12
C SER A 655 -30.31 -28.07 44.69
N PHE A 656 -29.13 -28.47 44.23
CA PHE A 656 -28.50 -29.74 44.64
C PHE A 656 -26.98 -29.63 44.47
N GLY A 657 -26.26 -29.75 45.59
CA GLY A 657 -24.86 -30.13 45.58
C GLY A 657 -24.74 -31.63 45.35
N PHE A 658 -23.68 -32.06 44.69
CA PHE A 658 -23.10 -33.38 44.91
C PHE A 658 -21.59 -33.32 44.83
N ILE A 659 -21.01 -33.78 45.94
CA ILE A 659 -19.63 -34.19 46.14
C ILE A 659 -19.43 -35.50 45.35
N THR A 660 -18.40 -35.57 44.52
CA THR A 660 -17.77 -36.84 44.14
C THR A 660 -16.26 -36.68 44.02
N LYS A 661 -15.54 -37.23 45.02
CA LYS A 661 -14.12 -37.61 44.97
C LYS A 661 -13.86 -38.55 43.77
N PRO A 662 -12.72 -38.44 43.07
CA PRO A 662 -12.12 -39.55 42.36
C PRO A 662 -11.05 -40.26 43.23
N PRO A 663 -10.77 -41.54 42.94
CA PRO A 663 -10.02 -42.43 43.82
C PRO A 663 -8.49 -42.24 43.71
N GLU A 664 -7.87 -42.48 44.85
CA GLU A 664 -6.46 -42.65 45.11
C GLU A 664 -5.97 -43.92 44.40
N LEU A 665 -5.00 -43.78 43.49
CA LEU A 665 -4.28 -44.87 42.86
C LEU A 665 -2.79 -44.66 43.13
N GLU A 666 -2.27 -45.49 44.02
CA GLU A 666 -0.86 -45.67 44.31
C GLU A 666 -0.11 -46.04 43.02
N SER A 667 0.88 -45.23 42.64
CA SER A 667 1.81 -45.53 41.55
C SER A 667 3.21 -45.73 42.14
N VAL A 668 3.55 -47.00 42.31
CA VAL A 668 4.88 -47.53 42.61
C VAL A 668 5.94 -46.96 41.65
N VAL A 669 7.03 -46.46 42.22
CA VAL A 669 8.22 -45.97 41.52
C VAL A 669 9.11 -47.17 41.14
N PRO A 670 9.52 -47.35 39.88
CA PRO A 670 10.67 -48.17 39.56
C PRO A 670 11.92 -47.28 39.41
N ALA A 671 12.95 -47.64 40.17
CA ALA A 671 14.29 -47.08 40.09
C ALA A 671 14.93 -47.37 38.72
N LEU A 672 15.54 -46.34 38.12
CA LEU A 672 16.43 -46.48 36.97
C LEU A 672 17.84 -46.86 37.44
N PRO A 673 18.52 -47.82 36.78
CA PRO A 673 19.91 -48.12 37.08
C PRO A 673 20.84 -47.08 36.43
N ALA A 674 21.84 -46.68 37.21
CA ALA A 674 22.97 -45.89 36.75
C ALA A 674 23.79 -46.66 35.71
N PHE A 675 24.06 -46.04 34.57
CA PHE A 675 25.08 -46.49 33.64
C PHE A 675 26.32 -45.59 33.76
N HIS A 676 27.42 -46.25 34.10
CA HIS A 676 28.79 -45.75 34.15
C HIS A 676 29.59 -46.56 33.11
N GLN A 677 30.54 -45.91 32.42
CA GLN A 677 31.55 -46.43 31.45
C GLN A 677 31.41 -45.82 30.06
N GLN A 678 32.47 -45.50 29.31
CA GLN A 678 33.90 -45.33 29.57
C GLN A 678 34.47 -44.64 28.31
N SER A 679 35.57 -43.93 28.52
CA SER A 679 36.46 -43.33 27.53
C SER A 679 37.07 -44.32 26.53
N GLY A 680 37.31 -43.86 25.30
CA GLY A 680 38.29 -44.45 24.37
C GLY A 680 38.34 -43.72 23.02
N PRO A 681 39.51 -43.17 22.59
CA PRO A 681 39.64 -42.45 21.32
C PRO A 681 40.10 -43.39 20.20
N GLN A 682 39.57 -43.21 18.98
CA GLN A 682 40.21 -43.75 17.78
C GLN A 682 40.24 -42.69 16.67
N MET A 683 41.47 -42.39 16.26
CA MET A 683 41.81 -41.68 15.04
C MET A 683 41.50 -42.54 13.83
N ALA A 684 40.89 -41.94 12.80
CA ALA A 684 41.15 -42.33 11.42
C ALA A 684 40.90 -41.14 10.49
N SER A 685 41.95 -40.81 9.75
CA SER A 685 42.02 -39.87 8.64
C SER A 685 41.26 -40.41 7.43
N SER A 686 40.51 -39.56 6.71
CA SER A 686 40.35 -39.75 5.26
C SER A 686 39.90 -38.48 4.52
N ALA A 687 40.84 -38.00 3.70
CA ALA A 687 40.73 -37.46 2.33
C ALA A 687 39.53 -36.58 1.90
N LEU A 688 39.91 -35.38 1.42
CA LEU A 688 39.16 -34.54 0.48
C LEU A 688 39.01 -35.24 -0.89
N VAL A 689 37.79 -35.23 -1.46
CA VAL A 689 37.50 -35.24 -2.91
C VAL A 689 36.14 -34.51 -3.14
N PRO A 690 35.95 -33.75 -4.24
CA PRO A 690 34.98 -32.66 -4.31
C PRO A 690 33.59 -33.07 -4.83
N ALA A 691 32.67 -32.11 -4.66
CA ALA A 691 31.26 -32.14 -5.02
C ALA A 691 30.97 -32.72 -6.41
N ARG A 692 30.08 -33.73 -6.42
CA ARG A 692 29.41 -34.21 -7.63
C ARG A 692 27.90 -34.07 -7.44
N GLU A 693 27.33 -33.27 -8.32
CA GLU A 693 25.91 -33.01 -8.52
C GLU A 693 25.17 -34.30 -8.84
N ASN A 694 24.26 -34.74 -7.95
CA ASN A 694 23.40 -35.90 -8.17
C ASN A 694 21.95 -35.45 -8.28
N ARG A 695 21.44 -35.50 -9.52
CA ARG A 695 20.02 -35.56 -9.87
C ARG A 695 19.39 -36.81 -9.22
N PRO A 696 18.20 -36.71 -8.61
CA PRO A 696 17.47 -37.90 -8.20
C PRO A 696 16.84 -38.58 -9.42
N SER A 697 17.29 -39.80 -9.69
CA SER A 697 16.63 -40.79 -10.52
C SER A 697 15.34 -41.27 -9.83
N HIS A 698 14.20 -40.91 -10.41
CA HIS A 698 12.89 -41.48 -10.09
C HIS A 698 12.86 -42.96 -10.53
N ALA A 699 12.94 -43.88 -9.57
CA ALA A 699 12.40 -45.22 -9.74
C ALA A 699 10.93 -45.17 -9.32
N GLY A 700 10.04 -45.25 -10.31
CA GLY A 700 8.60 -45.33 -10.12
C GLY A 700 8.19 -46.76 -9.82
N ASP A 701 7.65 -46.99 -8.63
CA ASP A 701 6.72 -48.08 -8.36
C ASP A 701 5.35 -47.62 -8.88
N ILE A 702 4.94 -48.17 -10.02
CA ILE A 702 3.65 -47.92 -10.65
C ILE A 702 2.63 -48.78 -9.90
N SER A 703 1.93 -48.14 -8.97
CA SER A 703 0.67 -48.63 -8.42
C SER A 703 -0.39 -48.58 -9.53
N ASP A 704 -0.89 -49.74 -9.95
CA ASP A 704 -2.08 -49.89 -10.78
C ASP A 704 -3.25 -49.11 -10.14
N GLU A 705 -3.59 -47.97 -10.72
CA GLU A 705 -4.87 -47.31 -10.50
C GLU A 705 -5.80 -47.66 -11.67
N ASP A 706 -6.93 -48.29 -11.34
CA ASP A 706 -7.99 -48.68 -12.26
C ASP A 706 -8.43 -47.49 -13.14
N LEU A 707 -8.19 -47.62 -14.43
CA LEU A 707 -8.70 -46.70 -15.44
C LEU A 707 -10.24 -46.77 -15.45
N PRO A 708 -10.95 -45.63 -15.44
CA PRO A 708 -12.39 -45.62 -15.59
C PRO A 708 -12.77 -46.19 -16.97
N SER A 709 -13.75 -47.08 -16.99
CA SER A 709 -14.28 -47.69 -18.21
C SER A 709 -14.82 -46.61 -19.15
N ILE A 710 -14.20 -46.49 -20.33
CA ILE A 710 -14.68 -45.66 -21.43
C ILE A 710 -16.00 -46.27 -21.93
N ASN A 711 -17.10 -45.56 -21.72
CA ASN A 711 -18.40 -45.94 -22.27
C ASN A 711 -18.42 -45.61 -23.77
N MET A 712 -18.44 -46.63 -24.62
CA MET A 712 -18.45 -46.51 -26.09
C MET A 712 -19.86 -46.53 -26.70
N GLU A 713 -20.93 -46.36 -25.93
CA GLU A 713 -22.31 -46.44 -26.43
C GLU A 713 -22.83 -45.15 -27.11
N SER A 714 -21.96 -44.23 -27.54
CA SER A 714 -22.41 -43.01 -28.24
C SER A 714 -21.70 -42.84 -29.56
N ASP A 715 -21.83 -43.83 -30.44
CA ASP A 715 -21.65 -43.63 -31.87
C ASP A 715 -22.64 -44.55 -32.62
N SER A 716 -23.85 -44.03 -32.83
CA SER A 716 -24.79 -44.60 -33.79
C SER A 716 -25.54 -43.46 -34.48
N ASP A 717 -25.06 -43.19 -35.69
CA ASP A 717 -25.76 -42.51 -36.78
C ASP A 717 -27.21 -42.97 -36.92
N SER A 718 -28.15 -42.02 -36.94
CA SER A 718 -29.39 -42.14 -37.73
C SER A 718 -30.04 -40.76 -37.93
N GLU A 719 -30.03 -40.33 -39.19
CA GLU A 719 -30.90 -39.36 -39.91
C GLU A 719 -31.13 -37.93 -39.37
#